data_AF-A0A9R1KGX0-F1
#
_entry.id   AF-A0A9R1KGX0-F1
#
_cell.length_a   1.000
_cell.length_b   1.000
_cell.length_c   1.000
_cell.angle_alpha   90.00
_cell.angle_beta   90.00
_cell.angle_gamma   90.00
#
_symmetry.space_group_name_H-M   'P 1'
#
loop_
_entity.id
_entity.type
_entity.pdbx_description
1 polymer ?
#
loop_
_entity_poly.entity_id
_entity_poly.type
_entity_poly.pdbx_seq_one_letter_code
_entity_poly.pdbx_strand_id
1 'polypeptide(L)'
;MPATASGGARAEEAASAPSVCSSAPFCMGTRPEELAARLAAGGPGGVGGPGAGRGEGGEGEHERVLALREIKNQIIGNRTKKLLYLRLGAVPAVVAALAEPGASPAALVQAAAAAGSFACGVDDGARAVLAAGAVGHLTRLLAHPDDKVVDACARALRMIYQSKQAPTFDVNNEKNMDFLLSLLDSENENVTELAANIISYSCNSNTEQLALCGAGVPQKLVSLFGGSMNLRDACLESMTAVIRNNWEVASRFASMDHGKAFRSIVALIHDRSPRTRLLACLCLIALGHASPCHFPDRQIKTKLILVLLELIEEPGHVGDEAPLALTTLIKDSVELQKQAFSTNAVAKLSNHLLANTLETRRAVTILLALAELCSKQEESRSQLMSGQVSTLILDALKHDCVDIRVAACSCLKNISRSSKVLSAGRLSCDTVIAPLVQLLYDSSTSVQIAALGAICNIAVNLTPRKSVLLHSGVVSQLVHLSKSMDPTLRLKSVLALRNIMFLMNPKDKDLILKELTVSTLSSLICDSEHSVQEQTLALVQNLLDGYVGSVNYVIGEDGMVINAISRQLNSASATGVCIQGMLVLANMAAGNELNKEAVMDVTVPHRADRIKPSFVVNFLQSKDKQLRVATLWCILNLIYPNSESSSTRVARLQNAGVISQVKNMINDPCLDCKLRVRMVLEHCLDNAAAGFM
;
A
#
# COMPACT_ATOMS: atom_id res chain seq x y z
N MET A 1 -31.80 45.21 46.63
CA MET A 1 -32.59 46.08 45.73
C MET A 1 -31.69 47.17 45.18
N PRO A 2 -31.89 47.68 43.96
CA PRO A 2 -32.48 47.07 42.75
C PRO A 2 -31.38 46.84 41.65
N ALA A 3 -31.37 45.76 40.87
CA ALA A 3 -32.20 45.43 39.69
C ALA A 3 -31.80 46.24 38.42
N THR A 4 -31.71 45.72 37.19
CA THR A 4 -32.00 44.39 36.58
C THR A 4 -30.75 43.90 35.80
N ALA A 5 -30.67 42.84 34.98
CA ALA A 5 -31.63 41.87 34.40
C ALA A 5 -31.00 40.45 34.29
N SER A 6 -31.31 39.66 33.24
CA SER A 6 -30.87 38.26 33.09
C SER A 6 -30.75 37.77 31.63
N GLY A 7 -29.97 36.70 31.42
CA GLY A 7 -29.90 35.90 30.18
C GLY A 7 -28.47 35.46 29.85
N GLY A 8 -28.14 34.18 29.65
CA GLY A 8 -28.96 32.98 29.51
C GLY A 8 -28.48 32.19 28.29
N ALA A 9 -27.79 31.06 28.50
CA ALA A 9 -27.10 30.34 27.43
C ALA A 9 -28.07 29.80 26.35
N ARG A 10 -27.65 29.86 25.08
CA ARG A 10 -28.37 29.22 23.96
C ARG A 10 -27.87 27.80 23.75
N ALA A 11 -28.80 26.85 23.84
CA ALA A 11 -28.61 25.47 23.41
C ALA A 11 -28.91 25.31 21.91
N GLU A 12 -28.58 24.13 21.38
CA GLU A 12 -28.76 23.75 19.98
C GLU A 12 -30.23 23.77 19.55
N GLU A 13 -30.55 24.43 18.42
CA GLU A 13 -31.87 24.33 17.79
C GLU A 13 -32.00 23.02 17.00
N ALA A 14 -32.47 21.97 17.69
CA ALA A 14 -33.12 20.86 17.03
C ALA A 14 -34.45 21.36 16.42
N ALA A 15 -34.57 21.30 15.09
CA ALA A 15 -35.77 21.74 14.39
C ALA A 15 -37.00 20.92 14.84
N SER A 16 -38.00 21.63 15.36
CA SER A 16 -39.21 21.06 15.94
C SER A 16 -40.18 20.50 14.90
N ALA A 17 -40.86 19.40 15.25
CA ALA A 17 -41.93 18.85 14.43
C ALA A 17 -43.15 19.79 14.43
N PRO A 18 -43.83 20.00 13.27
CA PRO A 18 -45.04 20.81 13.22
C PRO A 18 -46.22 20.08 13.88
N SER A 19 -47.06 20.86 14.57
CA SER A 19 -48.23 20.38 15.28
C SER A 19 -49.35 19.91 14.34
N VAL A 20 -50.14 18.95 14.82
CA VAL A 20 -51.30 18.42 14.10
C VAL A 20 -52.40 19.47 14.04
N CYS A 21 -52.64 20.04 12.86
CA CYS A 21 -53.86 20.77 12.54
C CYS A 21 -54.77 19.88 11.68
N SER A 22 -55.97 19.59 12.18
CA SER A 22 -56.97 18.77 11.50
C SER A 22 -57.70 19.57 10.40
N SER A 23 -58.13 18.86 9.35
CA SER A 23 -58.95 19.34 8.21
C SER A 23 -58.24 20.01 7.00
N ALA A 24 -57.42 19.22 6.29
CA ALA A 24 -57.22 19.33 4.84
C ALA A 24 -56.91 17.92 4.27
N PRO A 25 -57.31 17.58 3.02
CA PRO A 25 -57.12 16.24 2.48
C PRO A 25 -55.64 15.90 2.22
N PHE A 26 -55.28 14.64 2.47
CA PHE A 26 -53.91 14.12 2.43
C PHE A 26 -53.21 14.32 1.07
N CYS A 27 -52.02 14.93 1.09
CA CYS A 27 -50.99 14.70 0.07
C CYS A 27 -50.32 13.33 0.31
N MET A 28 -51.00 12.25 -0.06
CA MET A 28 -50.37 10.92 -0.19
C MET A 28 -49.45 10.94 -1.42
N GLY A 29 -48.13 10.80 -1.22
CA GLY A 29 -47.22 10.53 -2.33
C GLY A 29 -47.51 9.17 -2.97
N THR A 30 -47.47 9.09 -4.30
CA THR A 30 -47.68 7.83 -5.04
C THR A 30 -46.72 6.74 -4.58
N ARG A 31 -47.24 5.51 -4.47
CA ARG A 31 -46.47 4.37 -3.94
C ARG A 31 -45.34 3.97 -4.91
N PRO A 32 -44.16 3.55 -4.42
CA PRO A 32 -43.04 3.16 -5.29
C PRO A 32 -43.40 2.05 -6.30
N GLU A 33 -44.24 1.10 -5.89
CA GLU A 33 -44.72 0.00 -6.72
C GLU A 33 -45.59 0.51 -7.88
N GLU A 34 -46.51 1.43 -7.58
CA GLU A 34 -47.41 2.07 -8.54
C GLU A 34 -46.61 2.93 -9.54
N LEU A 35 -45.63 3.68 -9.05
CA LEU A 35 -44.82 4.57 -9.87
C LEU A 35 -43.86 3.80 -10.80
N ALA A 36 -43.27 2.70 -10.32
CA ALA A 36 -42.48 1.79 -11.15
C ALA A 36 -43.36 1.09 -12.21
N ALA A 37 -44.55 0.61 -11.81
CA ALA A 37 -45.50 -0.01 -12.73
C ALA A 37 -45.99 0.95 -13.83
N ARG A 38 -46.31 2.20 -13.49
CA ARG A 38 -46.71 3.24 -14.46
C ARG A 38 -45.60 3.52 -15.48
N LEU A 39 -44.34 3.62 -15.04
CA LEU A 39 -43.23 3.81 -15.97
C LEU A 39 -43.01 2.59 -16.88
N ALA A 40 -43.18 1.37 -16.37
CA ALA A 40 -43.08 0.14 -17.17
C ALA A 40 -44.24 -0.01 -18.17
N ALA A 41 -45.47 0.32 -17.77
CA ALA A 41 -46.66 0.25 -18.62
C ALA A 41 -46.63 1.25 -19.79
N GLY A 42 -45.98 2.40 -19.61
CA GLY A 42 -45.80 3.41 -20.67
C GLY A 42 -44.77 3.05 -21.74
N GLY A 43 -44.13 1.88 -21.69
CA GLY A 43 -43.12 1.47 -22.68
C GLY A 43 -43.69 1.15 -24.08
N PRO A 44 -42.84 1.02 -25.12
CA PRO A 44 -43.24 0.93 -26.54
C PRO A 44 -43.91 -0.40 -26.96
N GLY A 45 -44.44 -1.18 -26.02
CA GLY A 45 -45.08 -2.48 -26.23
C GLY A 45 -46.52 -2.59 -25.72
N GLY A 46 -47.14 -1.49 -25.26
CA GLY A 46 -48.56 -1.46 -24.90
C GLY A 46 -49.43 -1.75 -26.13
N VAL A 47 -50.13 -2.88 -26.13
CA VAL A 47 -50.95 -3.34 -27.26
C VAL A 47 -52.18 -2.44 -27.42
N GLY A 48 -52.05 -1.39 -28.24
CA GLY A 48 -53.17 -0.57 -28.69
C GLY A 48 -54.07 -1.35 -29.64
N GLY A 49 -55.32 -1.61 -29.22
CA GLY A 49 -56.37 -2.08 -30.13
C GLY A 49 -56.65 -1.04 -31.22
N PRO A 50 -57.10 -1.44 -32.43
CA PRO A 50 -57.24 -0.52 -33.56
C PRO A 50 -58.48 0.38 -33.40
N GLY A 51 -58.35 1.52 -32.71
CA GLY A 51 -59.51 2.38 -32.47
C GLY A 51 -59.31 3.64 -31.61
N ALA A 52 -58.19 4.35 -31.72
CA ALA A 52 -58.05 5.67 -31.10
C ALA A 52 -57.26 6.65 -31.99
N GLY A 53 -57.71 7.91 -32.04
CA GLY A 53 -57.25 8.88 -33.02
C GLY A 53 -56.46 10.04 -32.42
N ARG A 54 -55.26 10.30 -32.95
CA ARG A 54 -54.53 11.59 -33.03
C ARG A 54 -54.35 12.49 -31.78
N GLY A 55 -54.85 12.13 -30.59
CA GLY A 55 -54.71 12.92 -29.35
C GLY A 55 -53.84 12.27 -28.26
N GLU A 56 -53.77 10.94 -28.20
CA GLU A 56 -53.23 10.19 -27.03
C GLU A 56 -51.72 10.35 -26.81
N GLY A 57 -50.95 10.71 -27.85
CA GLY A 57 -49.49 10.80 -27.76
C GLY A 57 -48.97 11.86 -26.78
N GLY A 58 -49.71 12.97 -26.62
CA GLY A 58 -49.29 14.06 -25.72
C GLY A 58 -49.55 13.78 -24.24
N GLU A 59 -50.64 13.09 -23.92
CA GLU A 59 -51.00 12.77 -22.53
C GLU A 59 -50.11 11.66 -21.96
N GLY A 60 -49.86 10.59 -22.72
CA GLY A 60 -48.96 9.52 -22.32
C GLY A 60 -47.52 9.98 -22.11
N GLU A 61 -47.04 10.92 -22.94
CA GLU A 61 -45.74 11.55 -22.73
C GLU A 61 -45.70 12.44 -21.48
N HIS A 62 -46.73 13.26 -21.25
CA HIS A 62 -46.83 14.12 -20.07
C HIS A 62 -46.79 13.30 -18.77
N GLU A 63 -47.57 12.20 -18.71
CA GLU A 63 -47.53 11.27 -17.58
C GLU A 63 -46.15 10.64 -17.38
N ARG A 64 -45.47 10.24 -18.46
CA ARG A 64 -44.15 9.65 -18.36
C ARG A 64 -43.10 10.63 -17.83
N VAL A 65 -43.15 11.89 -18.26
CA VAL A 65 -42.29 12.97 -17.73
C VAL A 65 -42.53 13.18 -16.23
N LEU A 66 -43.79 13.13 -15.78
CA LEU A 66 -44.14 13.20 -14.35
C LEU A 66 -43.61 11.99 -13.57
N ALA A 67 -43.78 10.77 -14.09
CA ALA A 67 -43.31 9.55 -13.44
C ALA A 67 -41.77 9.53 -13.29
N LEU A 68 -41.03 9.86 -14.36
CA LEU A 68 -39.56 9.98 -14.33
C LEU A 68 -39.09 11.04 -13.33
N ARG A 69 -39.76 12.21 -13.32
CA ARG A 69 -39.47 13.30 -12.38
C ARG A 69 -39.64 12.87 -10.93
N GLU A 70 -40.73 12.16 -10.63
CA GLU A 70 -41.05 11.72 -9.28
C GLU A 70 -40.12 10.60 -8.79
N ILE A 71 -39.81 9.60 -9.63
CA ILE A 71 -38.80 8.58 -9.28
C ILE A 71 -37.48 9.26 -8.95
N LYS A 72 -37.00 10.14 -9.84
CA LYS A 72 -35.77 10.92 -9.65
C LYS A 72 -35.77 11.70 -8.34
N ASN A 73 -36.85 12.44 -8.05
CA ASN A 73 -36.98 13.21 -6.81
C ASN A 73 -36.93 12.31 -5.56
N GLN A 74 -37.55 11.12 -5.62
CA GLN A 74 -37.57 10.17 -4.50
C GLN A 74 -36.22 9.47 -4.25
N ILE A 75 -35.37 9.30 -5.27
CA ILE A 75 -34.09 8.58 -5.13
C ILE A 75 -32.87 9.48 -4.88
N ILE A 76 -32.94 10.78 -5.17
CA ILE A 76 -31.84 11.73 -4.88
C ILE A 76 -31.51 11.69 -3.38
N GLY A 77 -30.24 11.50 -3.04
CA GLY A 77 -29.75 11.39 -1.66
C GLY A 77 -30.20 10.15 -0.87
N ASN A 78 -31.16 9.36 -1.35
CA ASN A 78 -31.81 8.31 -0.56
C ASN A 78 -31.41 6.89 -1.01
N ARG A 79 -30.39 6.32 -0.35
CA ARG A 79 -29.88 4.97 -0.64
C ARG A 79 -30.95 3.88 -0.52
N THR A 80 -31.83 3.96 0.49
CA THR A 80 -32.89 2.96 0.71
C THR A 80 -33.90 2.96 -0.43
N LYS A 81 -34.35 4.15 -0.88
CA LYS A 81 -35.26 4.27 -2.02
C LYS A 81 -34.59 3.86 -3.34
N LYS A 82 -33.31 4.20 -3.57
CA LYS A 82 -32.55 3.67 -4.73
C LYS A 82 -32.62 2.14 -4.78
N LEU A 83 -32.29 1.46 -3.68
CA LEU A 83 -32.33 -0.01 -3.59
C LEU A 83 -33.74 -0.60 -3.72
N LEU A 84 -34.78 0.10 -3.26
CA LEU A 84 -36.18 -0.31 -3.46
C LEU A 84 -36.57 -0.25 -4.94
N TYR A 85 -36.40 0.90 -5.60
CA TYR A 85 -36.74 1.06 -7.03
C TYR A 85 -35.89 0.16 -7.94
N LEU A 86 -34.66 -0.18 -7.54
CA LEU A 86 -33.84 -1.21 -8.20
C LEU A 86 -34.51 -2.59 -8.15
N ARG A 87 -35.00 -3.03 -6.98
CA ARG A 87 -35.74 -4.30 -6.82
C ARG A 87 -37.07 -4.32 -7.57
N LEU A 88 -37.72 -3.16 -7.70
CA LEU A 88 -38.97 -2.98 -8.47
C LEU A 88 -38.74 -2.91 -9.99
N GLY A 89 -37.50 -3.08 -10.49
CA GLY A 89 -37.21 -3.09 -11.92
C GLY A 89 -37.33 -1.74 -12.62
N ALA A 90 -37.25 -0.62 -11.89
CA ALA A 90 -37.43 0.71 -12.46
C ALA A 90 -36.30 1.12 -13.43
N VAL A 91 -35.07 0.63 -13.23
CA VAL A 91 -33.90 1.05 -14.03
C VAL A 91 -34.03 0.70 -15.52
N PRO A 92 -34.37 -0.54 -15.93
CA PRO A 92 -34.66 -0.84 -17.34
C PRO A 92 -35.68 0.10 -17.99
N ALA A 93 -36.76 0.47 -17.28
CA ALA A 93 -37.79 1.37 -17.82
C ALA A 93 -37.28 2.83 -17.93
N VAL A 94 -36.49 3.31 -16.96
CA VAL A 94 -35.80 4.62 -17.04
C VAL A 94 -34.83 4.68 -18.21
N VAL A 95 -34.08 3.60 -18.47
CA VAL A 95 -33.11 3.56 -19.56
C VAL A 95 -33.79 3.35 -20.93
N ALA A 96 -34.89 2.60 -21.00
CA ALA A 96 -35.73 2.52 -22.20
C ALA A 96 -36.25 3.91 -22.64
N ALA A 97 -36.58 4.79 -21.69
CA ALA A 97 -36.96 6.18 -21.99
C ALA A 97 -35.82 7.05 -22.58
N LEU A 98 -34.54 6.63 -22.46
CA LEU A 98 -33.40 7.24 -23.18
C LEU A 98 -33.19 6.67 -24.60
N ALA A 99 -33.79 5.50 -24.87
CA ALA A 99 -33.68 4.79 -26.14
C ALA A 99 -34.83 5.13 -27.11
N GLU A 100 -35.95 5.64 -26.60
CA GLU A 100 -37.16 5.87 -27.38
C GLU A 100 -36.95 6.90 -28.51
N PRO A 101 -37.28 6.55 -29.78
CA PRO A 101 -37.27 7.51 -30.88
C PRO A 101 -38.36 8.57 -30.71
N GLY A 102 -37.97 9.85 -30.78
CA GLY A 102 -38.91 10.97 -30.73
C GLY A 102 -39.33 11.44 -29.33
N ALA A 103 -38.78 10.87 -28.25
CA ALA A 103 -39.02 11.34 -26.90
C ALA A 103 -38.64 12.82 -26.73
N SER A 104 -39.50 13.60 -26.05
CA SER A 104 -39.28 15.02 -25.82
C SER A 104 -38.00 15.30 -24.99
N PRO A 105 -37.39 16.49 -25.16
CA PRO A 105 -36.30 16.94 -24.30
C PRO A 105 -36.61 16.84 -22.81
N ALA A 106 -37.87 17.09 -22.42
CA ALA A 106 -38.30 16.97 -21.03
C ALA A 106 -38.21 15.53 -20.50
N ALA A 107 -38.63 14.53 -21.29
CA ALA A 107 -38.52 13.12 -20.93
C ALA A 107 -37.06 12.68 -20.83
N LEU A 108 -36.26 12.99 -21.85
CA LEU A 108 -34.83 12.66 -21.89
C LEU A 108 -34.07 13.26 -20.70
N VAL A 109 -34.33 14.52 -20.33
CA VAL A 109 -33.71 15.18 -19.17
C VAL A 109 -34.07 14.48 -17.85
N GLN A 110 -35.34 14.09 -17.64
CA GLN A 110 -35.70 13.37 -16.40
C GLN A 110 -35.14 11.94 -16.38
N ALA A 111 -35.14 11.24 -17.53
CA ALA A 111 -34.59 9.89 -17.64
C ALA A 111 -33.08 9.86 -17.38
N ALA A 112 -32.31 10.80 -17.96
CA ALA A 112 -30.88 10.90 -17.74
C ALA A 112 -30.57 11.23 -16.28
N ALA A 113 -31.27 12.20 -15.69
CA ALA A 113 -31.10 12.55 -14.28
C ALA A 113 -31.48 11.39 -13.33
N ALA A 114 -32.50 10.60 -13.66
CA ALA A 114 -32.86 9.40 -12.91
C ALA A 114 -31.75 8.33 -13.00
N ALA A 115 -31.27 8.01 -14.22
CA ALA A 115 -30.22 7.03 -14.45
C ALA A 115 -28.91 7.40 -13.71
N GLY A 116 -28.45 8.66 -13.82
CA GLY A 116 -27.29 9.16 -13.07
C GLY A 116 -27.49 9.07 -11.55
N SER A 117 -28.70 9.40 -11.06
CA SER A 117 -29.02 9.28 -9.63
C SER A 117 -29.02 7.83 -9.15
N PHE A 118 -29.48 6.86 -9.94
CA PHE A 118 -29.36 5.43 -9.60
C PHE A 118 -27.90 4.98 -9.46
N ALA A 119 -27.01 5.42 -10.37
CA ALA A 119 -25.59 5.05 -10.32
C ALA A 119 -24.81 5.71 -9.17
N CYS A 120 -25.14 6.97 -8.84
CA CYS A 120 -24.40 7.78 -7.87
C CYS A 120 -24.38 7.17 -6.45
N GLY A 121 -23.21 6.73 -6.00
CA GLY A 121 -22.96 6.27 -4.63
C GLY A 121 -23.58 4.92 -4.26
N VAL A 122 -24.06 4.14 -5.24
CA VAL A 122 -24.62 2.80 -5.02
C VAL A 122 -24.15 1.87 -6.14
N ASP A 123 -23.15 1.02 -5.87
CA ASP A 123 -22.56 0.15 -6.90
C ASP A 123 -23.57 -0.81 -7.52
N ASP A 124 -24.58 -1.28 -6.77
CA ASP A 124 -25.68 -2.10 -7.31
C ASP A 124 -26.49 -1.33 -8.35
N GLY A 125 -26.69 -0.03 -8.11
CA GLY A 125 -27.37 0.88 -9.03
C GLY A 125 -26.53 1.18 -10.26
N ALA A 126 -25.23 1.40 -10.09
CA ALA A 126 -24.30 1.55 -11.21
C ALA A 126 -24.30 0.29 -12.10
N ARG A 127 -24.19 -0.92 -11.52
CA ARG A 127 -24.27 -2.18 -12.28
C ARG A 127 -25.61 -2.34 -13.01
N ALA A 128 -26.73 -1.99 -12.39
CA ALA A 128 -28.04 -2.06 -13.05
C ALA A 128 -28.18 -1.07 -14.22
N VAL A 129 -27.71 0.17 -14.06
CA VAL A 129 -27.72 1.22 -15.10
C VAL A 129 -26.82 0.82 -16.28
N LEU A 130 -25.68 0.20 -16.00
CA LEU A 130 -24.76 -0.33 -17.02
C LEU A 130 -25.34 -1.53 -17.76
N ALA A 131 -25.91 -2.51 -17.03
CA ALA A 131 -26.54 -3.70 -17.61
C ALA A 131 -27.76 -3.35 -18.50
N ALA A 132 -28.45 -2.25 -18.21
CA ALA A 132 -29.53 -1.72 -19.03
C ALA A 132 -29.05 -0.94 -20.28
N GLY A 133 -27.74 -0.79 -20.50
CA GLY A 133 -27.18 -0.14 -21.70
C GLY A 133 -27.12 1.39 -21.64
N ALA A 134 -27.30 2.02 -20.47
CA ALA A 134 -27.48 3.47 -20.36
C ALA A 134 -26.33 4.29 -20.95
N VAL A 135 -25.08 3.85 -20.79
CA VAL A 135 -23.90 4.60 -21.28
C VAL A 135 -23.97 4.83 -22.79
N GLY A 136 -24.37 3.83 -23.58
CA GLY A 136 -24.50 3.98 -25.04
C GLY A 136 -25.59 4.98 -25.43
N HIS A 137 -26.73 4.95 -24.76
CA HIS A 137 -27.82 5.90 -25.01
C HIS A 137 -27.46 7.33 -24.59
N LEU A 138 -26.86 7.50 -23.41
CA LEU A 138 -26.42 8.81 -22.90
C LEU A 138 -25.31 9.41 -23.78
N THR A 139 -24.33 8.60 -24.21
CA THR A 139 -23.23 9.03 -25.08
C THR A 139 -23.75 9.53 -26.42
N ARG A 140 -24.68 8.79 -27.04
CA ARG A 140 -25.37 9.21 -28.27
C ARG A 140 -26.12 10.55 -28.10
N LEU A 141 -26.74 10.77 -26.95
CA LEU A 141 -27.51 11.98 -26.65
C LEU A 141 -26.64 13.22 -26.34
N LEU A 142 -25.32 13.09 -26.25
CA LEU A 142 -24.41 14.26 -26.20
C LEU A 142 -24.40 15.06 -27.52
N ALA A 143 -24.84 14.45 -28.63
CA ALA A 143 -25.01 15.12 -29.93
C ALA A 143 -26.46 15.62 -30.17
N HIS A 144 -27.27 15.74 -29.12
CA HIS A 144 -28.67 16.19 -29.23
C HIS A 144 -28.75 17.73 -29.39
N PRO A 145 -29.64 18.28 -30.25
CA PRO A 145 -29.75 19.72 -30.50
C PRO A 145 -30.39 20.56 -29.37
N ASP A 146 -30.62 19.97 -28.20
CA ASP A 146 -31.16 20.68 -27.02
C ASP A 146 -30.12 20.60 -25.91
N ASP A 147 -29.54 21.74 -25.56
CA ASP A 147 -28.46 21.84 -24.58
C ASP A 147 -28.83 21.24 -23.23
N LYS A 148 -30.10 21.29 -22.81
CA LYS A 148 -30.53 20.73 -21.52
C LYS A 148 -30.47 19.21 -21.52
N VAL A 149 -30.73 18.58 -22.67
CA VAL A 149 -30.57 17.12 -22.85
C VAL A 149 -29.09 16.76 -22.77
N VAL A 150 -28.22 17.50 -23.46
CA VAL A 150 -26.76 17.32 -23.40
C VAL A 150 -26.25 17.49 -21.96
N ASP A 151 -26.68 18.55 -21.27
CA ASP A 151 -26.35 18.84 -19.87
C ASP A 151 -26.79 17.73 -18.90
N ALA A 152 -27.98 17.18 -19.12
CA ALA A 152 -28.49 16.06 -18.31
C ALA A 152 -27.72 14.77 -18.58
N CYS A 153 -27.37 14.49 -19.84
CA CYS A 153 -26.61 13.30 -20.23
C CYS A 153 -25.16 13.36 -19.74
N ALA A 154 -24.50 14.51 -19.86
CA ALA A 154 -23.13 14.71 -19.40
C ALA A 154 -23.00 14.53 -17.89
N ARG A 155 -23.91 15.13 -17.11
CA ARG A 155 -23.98 14.93 -15.65
C ARG A 155 -24.30 13.48 -15.27
N ALA A 156 -25.22 12.83 -15.99
CA ALA A 156 -25.57 11.43 -15.74
C ALA A 156 -24.38 10.49 -15.98
N LEU A 157 -23.66 10.67 -17.09
CA LEU A 157 -22.43 9.93 -17.37
C LEU A 157 -21.36 10.19 -16.30
N ARG A 158 -21.15 11.44 -15.90
CA ARG A 158 -20.20 11.76 -14.81
C ARG A 158 -20.53 11.04 -13.50
N MET A 159 -21.82 10.95 -13.15
CA MET A 159 -22.29 10.19 -11.98
C MET A 159 -22.08 8.67 -12.11
N ILE A 160 -22.07 8.13 -13.34
CA ILE A 160 -21.71 6.73 -13.61
C ILE A 160 -20.19 6.54 -13.46
N TYR A 161 -19.37 7.44 -14.01
CA TYR A 161 -17.90 7.41 -13.95
C TYR A 161 -17.30 7.60 -12.54
N GLN A 162 -18.12 7.94 -11.54
CA GLN A 162 -17.74 7.91 -10.12
C GLN A 162 -17.73 6.49 -9.52
N SER A 163 -18.37 5.49 -10.16
CA SER A 163 -18.35 4.10 -9.68
C SER A 163 -17.19 3.32 -10.30
N LYS A 164 -16.58 2.44 -9.48
CA LYS A 164 -15.57 1.46 -9.93
C LYS A 164 -16.10 0.43 -10.93
N GLN A 165 -17.41 0.45 -11.22
CA GLN A 165 -18.06 -0.42 -12.21
C GLN A 165 -18.15 0.21 -13.61
N ALA A 166 -17.81 1.49 -13.77
CA ALA A 166 -17.90 2.18 -15.05
C ALA A 166 -16.98 1.54 -16.12
N PRO A 167 -17.35 1.59 -17.41
CA PRO A 167 -16.52 1.05 -18.47
C PRO A 167 -15.31 1.95 -18.71
N THR A 168 -14.12 1.36 -18.82
CA THR A 168 -12.92 2.08 -19.25
C THR A 168 -13.01 2.43 -20.73
N PHE A 169 -12.59 3.64 -21.09
CA PHE A 169 -12.36 4.01 -22.49
C PHE A 169 -10.93 3.63 -22.87
N ASP A 170 -10.75 2.74 -23.86
CA ASP A 170 -9.44 2.53 -24.48
C ASP A 170 -9.06 3.77 -25.28
N VAL A 171 -8.18 4.60 -24.71
CA VAL A 171 -7.69 5.84 -25.32
C VAL A 171 -6.66 5.59 -26.43
N ASN A 172 -6.17 4.35 -26.62
CA ASN A 172 -5.29 4.01 -27.74
C ASN A 172 -6.09 3.74 -29.02
N ASN A 173 -7.42 3.60 -28.92
CA ASN A 173 -8.30 3.52 -30.08
C ASN A 173 -8.56 4.92 -30.65
N GLU A 174 -8.20 5.13 -31.92
CA GLU A 174 -8.32 6.43 -32.62
C GLU A 174 -9.73 7.03 -32.48
N LYS A 175 -10.80 6.26 -32.68
CA LYS A 175 -12.19 6.76 -32.59
C LYS A 175 -12.57 7.19 -31.18
N ASN A 176 -12.04 6.51 -30.16
CA ASN A 176 -12.26 6.90 -28.76
C ASN A 176 -11.47 8.16 -28.41
N MET A 177 -10.24 8.30 -28.93
CA MET A 177 -9.44 9.52 -28.77
C MET A 177 -10.12 10.71 -29.45
N ASP A 178 -10.52 10.58 -30.71
CA ASP A 178 -11.24 11.62 -31.45
C ASP A 178 -12.52 12.05 -30.72
N PHE A 179 -13.28 11.07 -30.20
CA PHE A 179 -14.45 11.34 -29.37
C PHE A 179 -14.09 12.12 -28.10
N LEU A 180 -13.07 11.70 -27.34
CA LEU A 180 -12.62 12.41 -26.14
C LEU A 180 -12.14 13.84 -26.41
N LEU A 181 -11.41 14.06 -27.51
CA LEU A 181 -11.00 15.39 -27.95
C LEU A 181 -12.23 16.25 -28.29
N SER A 182 -13.22 15.70 -29.01
CA SER A 182 -14.46 16.42 -29.31
C SER A 182 -15.26 16.81 -28.05
N LEU A 183 -15.23 16.00 -27.00
CA LEU A 183 -15.84 16.35 -25.72
C LEU A 183 -15.06 17.44 -24.97
N LEU A 184 -13.72 17.40 -25.01
CA LEU A 184 -12.85 18.44 -24.43
C LEU A 184 -12.96 19.78 -25.17
N ASP A 185 -13.24 19.76 -26.48
CA ASP A 185 -13.40 20.95 -27.31
C ASP A 185 -14.81 21.58 -27.26
N SER A 186 -15.74 20.97 -26.51
CA SER A 186 -17.09 21.52 -26.29
C SER A 186 -17.07 22.86 -25.53
N GLU A 187 -17.97 23.78 -25.90
CA GLU A 187 -18.23 25.00 -25.12
C GLU A 187 -19.04 24.72 -23.83
N ASN A 188 -19.67 23.53 -23.72
CA ASN A 188 -20.44 23.14 -22.54
C ASN A 188 -19.51 22.57 -21.44
N GLU A 189 -19.40 23.28 -20.31
CA GLU A 189 -18.55 22.85 -19.20
C GLU A 189 -18.90 21.46 -18.62
N ASN A 190 -20.18 21.04 -18.61
CA ASN A 190 -20.52 19.69 -18.12
C ASN A 190 -19.96 18.59 -19.05
N VAL A 191 -19.84 18.89 -20.35
CA VAL A 191 -19.29 17.97 -21.36
C VAL A 191 -17.76 17.89 -21.26
N THR A 192 -17.08 19.02 -21.08
CA THR A 192 -15.63 19.04 -20.85
C THR A 192 -15.25 18.44 -19.49
N GLU A 193 -16.07 18.65 -18.45
CA GLU A 193 -15.93 18.01 -17.13
C GLU A 193 -16.08 16.49 -17.25
N LEU A 194 -17.09 16.00 -18.01
CA LEU A 194 -17.23 14.58 -18.31
C LEU A 194 -15.98 14.01 -18.99
N ALA A 195 -15.42 14.70 -19.99
CA ALA A 195 -14.23 14.23 -20.68
C ALA A 195 -13.03 14.10 -19.73
N ALA A 196 -12.81 15.10 -18.87
CA ALA A 196 -11.76 15.07 -17.85
C ALA A 196 -11.94 13.89 -16.86
N ASN A 197 -13.18 13.61 -16.44
CA ASN A 197 -13.53 12.47 -15.59
C ASN A 197 -13.33 11.11 -16.29
N ILE A 198 -13.65 10.99 -17.58
CA ILE A 198 -13.39 9.75 -18.34
C ILE A 198 -11.89 9.47 -18.41
N ILE A 199 -11.09 10.52 -18.66
CA ILE A 199 -9.62 10.41 -18.70
C ILE A 199 -9.06 10.03 -17.32
N SER A 200 -9.51 10.69 -16.24
CA SER A 200 -9.00 10.39 -14.89
C SER A 200 -9.33 8.96 -14.41
N TYR A 201 -10.44 8.39 -14.90
CA TYR A 201 -10.85 7.02 -14.64
C TYR A 201 -10.13 5.98 -15.53
N SER A 202 -9.97 6.28 -16.83
CA SER A 202 -9.52 5.30 -17.82
C SER A 202 -8.00 5.24 -17.99
N CYS A 203 -7.28 6.33 -17.70
CA CYS A 203 -5.83 6.41 -17.87
C CYS A 203 -5.06 5.64 -16.77
N ASN A 204 -4.69 4.38 -17.04
CA ASN A 204 -4.10 3.46 -16.05
C ASN A 204 -2.72 2.90 -16.45
N SER A 205 -2.23 3.19 -17.66
CA SER A 205 -0.97 2.67 -18.19
C SER A 205 -0.09 3.72 -18.88
N ASN A 206 1.21 3.45 -18.98
CA ASN A 206 2.18 4.36 -19.60
C ASN A 206 1.88 4.65 -21.08
N THR A 207 1.32 3.68 -21.81
CA THR A 207 0.93 3.83 -23.22
C THR A 207 -0.24 4.80 -23.39
N GLU A 208 -1.26 4.68 -22.54
CA GLU A 208 -2.42 5.57 -22.54
C GLU A 208 -2.03 7.02 -22.19
N GLN A 209 -1.16 7.18 -21.18
CA GLN A 209 -0.60 8.48 -20.80
C GLN A 209 0.18 9.13 -21.94
N LEU A 210 0.99 8.35 -22.67
CA LEU A 210 1.75 8.83 -23.83
C LEU A 210 0.83 9.17 -25.01
N ALA A 211 -0.22 8.39 -25.26
CA ALA A 211 -1.23 8.67 -26.30
C ALA A 211 -1.96 9.98 -26.02
N LEU A 212 -2.48 10.17 -24.79
CA LEU A 212 -3.12 11.41 -24.35
C LEU A 212 -2.17 12.62 -24.42
N CYS A 213 -0.90 12.44 -24.05
CA CYS A 213 0.13 13.48 -24.15
C CYS A 213 0.51 13.79 -25.62
N GLY A 214 0.48 12.79 -26.50
CA GLY A 214 0.65 12.95 -27.95
C GLY A 214 -0.50 13.73 -28.60
N ALA A 215 -1.74 13.45 -28.17
CA ALA A 215 -2.96 14.10 -28.63
C ALA A 215 -3.18 15.53 -28.09
N GLY A 216 -2.26 16.08 -27.29
CA GLY A 216 -2.36 17.45 -26.77
C GLY A 216 -3.34 17.64 -25.60
N VAL A 217 -3.82 16.56 -24.99
CA VAL A 217 -4.76 16.61 -23.85
C VAL A 217 -4.23 17.46 -22.68
N PRO A 218 -2.96 17.39 -22.26
CA PRO A 218 -2.47 18.23 -21.16
C PRO A 218 -2.58 19.75 -21.44
N GLN A 219 -2.28 20.19 -22.67
CA GLN A 219 -2.44 21.59 -23.09
C GLN A 219 -3.91 22.02 -22.94
N LYS A 220 -4.83 21.18 -23.41
CA LYS A 220 -6.28 21.45 -23.34
C LYS A 220 -6.76 21.51 -21.89
N LEU A 221 -6.39 20.56 -21.04
CA LEU A 221 -6.74 20.55 -19.61
C LEU A 221 -6.22 21.82 -18.88
N VAL A 222 -5.02 22.30 -19.19
CA VAL A 222 -4.47 23.54 -18.62
C VAL A 222 -5.30 24.77 -19.03
N SER A 223 -5.81 24.80 -20.26
CA SER A 223 -6.67 25.91 -20.73
C SER A 223 -8.00 25.97 -19.98
N LEU A 224 -8.52 24.82 -19.53
CA LEU A 224 -9.80 24.69 -18.82
C LEU A 224 -9.72 25.02 -17.32
N PHE A 225 -8.52 25.20 -16.74
CA PHE A 225 -8.39 25.63 -15.34
C PHE A 225 -9.09 26.96 -15.02
N GLY A 226 -9.33 27.81 -16.02
CA GLY A 226 -10.07 29.07 -15.86
C GLY A 226 -11.59 28.92 -15.66
N GLY A 227 -12.17 27.75 -15.95
CA GLY A 227 -13.60 27.48 -15.86
C GLY A 227 -14.11 27.31 -14.41
N SER A 228 -15.32 26.77 -14.26
CA SER A 228 -15.93 26.52 -12.95
C SER A 228 -15.11 25.59 -12.05
N MET A 229 -15.39 25.65 -10.74
CA MET A 229 -14.69 24.85 -9.73
C MET A 229 -14.74 23.34 -10.02
N ASN A 230 -15.88 22.82 -10.49
CA ASN A 230 -16.04 21.40 -10.78
C ASN A 230 -15.17 20.97 -11.98
N LEU A 231 -15.19 21.76 -13.07
CA LEU A 231 -14.37 21.53 -14.25
C LEU A 231 -12.87 21.62 -13.92
N ARG A 232 -12.47 22.62 -13.13
CA ARG A 232 -11.09 22.81 -12.66
C ARG A 232 -10.59 21.62 -11.83
N ASP A 233 -11.41 21.14 -10.89
CA ASP A 233 -11.10 19.97 -10.06
C ASP A 233 -10.99 18.70 -10.91
N ALA A 234 -11.93 18.46 -11.83
CA ALA A 234 -11.88 17.36 -12.77
C ALA A 234 -10.62 17.40 -13.66
N CYS A 235 -10.24 18.59 -14.15
CA CYS A 235 -9.02 18.77 -14.95
C CYS A 235 -7.74 18.51 -14.13
N LEU A 236 -7.72 18.85 -12.83
CA LEU A 236 -6.59 18.53 -11.95
C LEU A 236 -6.49 17.03 -11.64
N GLU A 237 -7.62 16.35 -11.41
CA GLU A 237 -7.66 14.89 -11.25
C GLU A 237 -7.18 14.17 -12.53
N SER A 238 -7.67 14.62 -13.68
CA SER A 238 -7.27 14.15 -15.02
C SER A 238 -5.78 14.36 -15.30
N MET A 239 -5.27 15.57 -15.06
CA MET A 239 -3.84 15.88 -15.20
C MET A 239 -2.97 15.01 -14.28
N THR A 240 -3.44 14.76 -13.05
CA THR A 240 -2.74 13.89 -12.09
C THR A 240 -2.69 12.45 -12.60
N ALA A 241 -3.75 11.93 -13.23
CA ALA A 241 -3.74 10.58 -13.84
C ALA A 241 -2.75 10.50 -15.02
N VAL A 242 -2.74 11.51 -15.90
CA VAL A 242 -1.87 11.58 -17.09
C VAL A 242 -0.38 11.67 -16.73
N ILE A 243 -0.01 12.39 -15.66
CA ILE A 243 1.39 12.61 -15.25
C ILE A 243 1.96 11.47 -14.38
N ARG A 244 1.12 10.79 -13.59
CA ARG A 244 1.55 9.92 -12.48
C ARG A 244 2.52 8.81 -12.92
N ASN A 245 3.68 8.77 -12.27
CA ASN A 245 4.74 7.76 -12.46
C ASN A 245 5.33 7.68 -13.88
N ASN A 246 5.07 8.66 -14.75
CA ASN A 246 5.54 8.66 -16.15
C ASN A 246 6.47 9.85 -16.40
N TRP A 247 7.77 9.58 -16.40
CA TRP A 247 8.80 10.61 -16.48
C TRP A 247 8.76 11.42 -17.78
N GLU A 248 8.38 10.79 -18.90
CA GLU A 248 8.38 11.42 -20.22
C GLU A 248 7.23 12.41 -20.33
N VAL A 249 6.01 11.99 -19.98
CA VAL A 249 4.82 12.85 -19.94
C VAL A 249 5.01 13.98 -18.93
N ALA A 250 5.55 13.68 -17.74
CA ALA A 250 5.88 14.67 -16.72
C ALA A 250 6.92 15.70 -17.20
N SER A 251 7.97 15.28 -17.91
CA SER A 251 9.00 16.15 -18.47
C SER A 251 8.44 17.06 -19.58
N ARG A 252 7.64 16.50 -20.49
CA ARG A 252 6.93 17.26 -21.54
C ARG A 252 5.95 18.28 -20.94
N PHE A 253 5.23 17.90 -19.89
CA PHE A 253 4.33 18.81 -19.19
C PHE A 253 5.07 19.95 -18.46
N ALA A 254 6.15 19.66 -17.74
CA ALA A 254 6.86 20.68 -16.98
C ALA A 254 7.54 21.75 -17.87
N SER A 255 7.96 21.37 -19.08
CA SER A 255 8.56 22.28 -20.07
C SER A 255 7.54 23.02 -20.95
N MET A 256 6.27 22.59 -20.94
CA MET A 256 5.17 23.12 -21.74
C MET A 256 4.98 24.65 -21.56
N ASP A 257 4.80 25.35 -22.67
CA ASP A 257 4.61 26.82 -22.72
C ASP A 257 5.68 27.59 -21.91
N HIS A 258 6.95 27.18 -22.01
CA HIS A 258 8.06 27.71 -21.21
C HIS A 258 7.76 27.65 -19.69
N GLY A 259 7.20 26.52 -19.24
CA GLY A 259 6.78 26.26 -17.87
C GLY A 259 5.52 27.01 -17.42
N LYS A 260 4.73 27.62 -18.33
CA LYS A 260 3.50 28.33 -17.96
C LYS A 260 2.46 27.36 -17.40
N ALA A 261 2.31 26.18 -17.99
CA ALA A 261 1.41 25.12 -17.51
C ALA A 261 1.71 24.73 -16.04
N PHE A 262 2.99 24.52 -15.73
CA PHE A 262 3.46 24.29 -14.36
C PHE A 262 3.12 25.44 -13.42
N ARG A 263 3.41 26.69 -13.81
CA ARG A 263 3.10 27.89 -13.01
C ARG A 263 1.60 28.06 -12.75
N SER A 264 0.73 27.67 -13.69
CA SER A 264 -0.72 27.68 -13.47
C SER A 264 -1.14 26.74 -12.33
N ILE A 265 -0.61 25.51 -12.26
CA ILE A 265 -0.92 24.59 -11.15
C ILE A 265 -0.32 25.11 -9.83
N VAL A 266 0.88 25.68 -9.85
CA VAL A 266 1.48 26.33 -8.67
C VAL A 266 0.65 27.50 -8.15
N ALA A 267 -0.09 28.22 -9.00
CA ALA A 267 -1.03 29.25 -8.55
C ALA A 267 -2.25 28.67 -7.83
N LEU A 268 -2.74 27.50 -8.26
CA LEU A 268 -3.94 26.86 -7.71
C LEU A 268 -3.77 26.28 -6.30
N ILE A 269 -2.55 26.15 -5.77
CA ILE A 269 -2.34 25.81 -4.34
C ILE A 269 -2.83 26.93 -3.40
N HIS A 270 -3.10 28.11 -3.94
CA HIS A 270 -3.65 29.28 -3.24
C HIS A 270 -5.08 29.61 -3.69
N ASP A 271 -5.80 28.66 -4.31
CA ASP A 271 -7.21 28.82 -4.67
C ASP A 271 -8.10 29.01 -3.43
N ARG A 272 -9.29 29.61 -3.60
CA ARG A 272 -10.29 29.78 -2.53
C ARG A 272 -10.93 28.45 -2.13
N SER A 273 -10.98 27.47 -3.05
CA SER A 273 -11.53 26.14 -2.80
C SER A 273 -10.49 25.23 -2.11
N PRO A 274 -10.75 24.73 -0.88
CA PRO A 274 -9.85 23.77 -0.24
C PRO A 274 -9.65 22.48 -1.04
N ARG A 275 -10.67 22.05 -1.80
CA ARG A 275 -10.58 20.88 -2.69
C ARG A 275 -9.63 21.16 -3.86
N THR A 276 -9.76 22.31 -4.52
CA THR A 276 -8.87 22.71 -5.62
C THR A 276 -7.42 22.84 -5.15
N ARG A 277 -7.20 23.42 -3.96
CA ARG A 277 -5.87 23.47 -3.32
C ARG A 277 -5.27 22.08 -3.11
N LEU A 278 -6.06 21.13 -2.57
CA LEU A 278 -5.61 19.73 -2.38
C LEU A 278 -5.27 19.05 -3.70
N LEU A 279 -6.13 19.18 -4.72
CA LEU A 279 -5.92 18.56 -6.04
C LEU A 279 -4.71 19.15 -6.76
N ALA A 280 -4.47 20.47 -6.66
CA ALA A 280 -3.27 21.12 -7.17
C ALA A 280 -2.00 20.59 -6.46
N CYS A 281 -2.04 20.44 -5.12
CA CYS A 281 -0.96 19.81 -4.37
C CYS A 281 -0.69 18.37 -4.82
N LEU A 282 -1.73 17.53 -5.00
CA LEU A 282 -1.60 16.15 -5.47
C LEU A 282 -1.00 16.07 -6.89
N CYS A 283 -1.41 16.96 -7.79
CA CYS A 283 -0.86 17.04 -9.13
C CYS A 283 0.63 17.42 -9.12
N LEU A 284 1.02 18.39 -8.29
CA LEU A 284 2.41 18.81 -8.13
C LEU A 284 3.28 17.73 -7.45
N ILE A 285 2.73 16.96 -6.51
CA ILE A 285 3.42 15.79 -5.92
C ILE A 285 3.65 14.72 -7.00
N ALA A 286 2.63 14.37 -7.78
CA ALA A 286 2.76 13.40 -8.86
C ALA A 286 3.81 13.83 -9.91
N LEU A 287 3.82 15.12 -10.27
CA LEU A 287 4.82 15.71 -11.16
C LEU A 287 6.24 15.67 -10.55
N GLY A 288 6.38 16.02 -9.28
CA GLY A 288 7.67 16.00 -8.58
C GLY A 288 8.26 14.60 -8.40
N HIS A 289 7.41 13.57 -8.29
CA HIS A 289 7.84 12.17 -8.27
C HIS A 289 8.20 11.64 -9.66
N ALA A 290 7.41 11.98 -10.68
CA ALA A 290 7.65 11.52 -12.05
C ALA A 290 8.84 12.23 -12.72
N SER A 291 9.07 13.52 -12.42
CA SER A 291 10.19 14.30 -12.99
C SER A 291 10.90 15.18 -11.94
N PRO A 292 11.73 14.58 -11.05
CA PRO A 292 12.41 15.31 -9.98
C PRO A 292 13.31 16.47 -10.45
N CYS A 293 13.88 16.36 -11.66
CA CYS A 293 14.74 17.37 -12.27
C CYS A 293 14.00 18.68 -12.63
N HIS A 294 12.70 18.61 -12.91
CA HIS A 294 11.85 19.79 -13.14
C HIS A 294 11.21 20.32 -11.85
N PHE A 295 11.38 19.61 -10.73
CA PHE A 295 10.91 20.02 -9.41
C PHE A 295 12.08 20.24 -8.41
N PRO A 296 13.13 21.02 -8.75
CA PRO A 296 14.24 21.30 -7.83
C PRO A 296 13.87 22.37 -6.79
N ASP A 297 12.82 23.16 -7.03
CA ASP A 297 12.52 24.34 -6.21
C ASP A 297 12.08 23.95 -4.78
N ARG A 298 13.01 24.17 -3.86
CA ARG A 298 12.83 24.00 -2.42
C ARG A 298 11.71 24.88 -1.87
N GLN A 299 11.47 26.07 -2.43
CA GLN A 299 10.41 26.97 -1.99
C GLN A 299 9.02 26.42 -2.29
N ILE A 300 8.81 25.88 -3.50
CA ILE A 300 7.54 25.21 -3.84
C ILE A 300 7.32 24.01 -2.92
N LYS A 301 8.36 23.22 -2.63
CA LYS A 301 8.28 22.13 -1.64
C LYS A 301 7.90 22.64 -0.22
N THR A 302 8.43 23.78 0.24
CA THR A 302 7.97 24.40 1.51
C THR A 302 6.49 24.77 1.43
N LYS A 303 6.07 25.43 0.34
CA LYS A 303 4.68 25.89 0.16
C LYS A 303 3.69 24.73 0.14
N LEU A 304 4.01 23.64 -0.56
CA LEU A 304 3.21 22.41 -0.53
C LEU A 304 3.05 21.88 0.89
N ILE A 305 4.13 21.78 1.68
CA ILE A 305 4.03 21.33 3.07
C ILE A 305 3.14 22.27 3.90
N LEU A 306 3.32 23.59 3.78
CA LEU A 306 2.55 24.58 4.53
C LEU A 306 1.06 24.54 4.18
N VAL A 307 0.72 24.51 2.89
CA VAL A 307 -0.68 24.40 2.41
C VAL A 307 -1.28 23.06 2.84
N LEU A 308 -0.55 21.95 2.73
CA LEU A 308 -1.05 20.66 3.19
C LEU A 308 -1.28 20.63 4.70
N LEU A 309 -0.44 21.28 5.51
CA LEU A 309 -0.64 21.41 6.96
C LEU A 309 -1.84 22.31 7.32
N GLU A 310 -2.14 23.33 6.51
CA GLU A 310 -3.35 24.16 6.64
C GLU A 310 -4.60 23.36 6.29
N LEU A 311 -4.58 22.60 5.19
CA LEU A 311 -5.73 21.80 4.73
C LEU A 311 -6.17 20.70 5.70
N ILE A 312 -5.35 20.32 6.70
CA ILE A 312 -5.73 19.38 7.78
C ILE A 312 -6.79 19.99 8.71
N GLU A 313 -6.83 21.33 8.81
CA GLU A 313 -7.81 22.08 9.60
C GLU A 313 -9.21 22.05 8.94
N GLU A 314 -9.31 21.77 7.64
CA GLU A 314 -10.55 21.77 6.85
C GLU A 314 -11.47 20.57 7.17
N PRO A 315 -12.80 20.74 7.24
CA PRO A 315 -13.73 19.66 7.54
C PRO A 315 -13.86 18.65 6.40
N GLY A 316 -14.24 17.41 6.74
CA GLY A 316 -14.53 16.34 5.78
C GLY A 316 -13.34 15.91 4.93
N HIS A 317 -13.62 15.53 3.68
CA HIS A 317 -12.67 14.83 2.79
C HIS A 317 -11.32 15.52 2.60
N VAL A 318 -11.28 16.85 2.61
CA VAL A 318 -10.04 17.61 2.35
C VAL A 318 -9.05 17.41 3.49
N GLY A 319 -9.45 17.64 4.74
CA GLY A 319 -8.59 17.41 5.91
C GLY A 319 -8.33 15.94 6.22
N ASP A 320 -9.16 15.03 5.70
CA ASP A 320 -8.93 13.58 5.81
C ASP A 320 -7.81 13.09 4.87
N GLU A 321 -7.64 13.74 3.71
CA GLU A 321 -6.64 13.36 2.70
C GLU A 321 -5.36 14.22 2.71
N ALA A 322 -5.42 15.45 3.19
CA ALA A 322 -4.24 16.33 3.31
C ALA A 322 -3.05 15.69 4.06
N PRO A 323 -3.23 14.93 5.18
CA PRO A 323 -2.12 14.24 5.83
C PRO A 323 -1.53 13.11 4.96
N LEU A 324 -2.35 12.44 4.14
CA LEU A 324 -1.88 11.39 3.22
C LEU A 324 -1.13 11.98 2.01
N ALA A 325 -1.57 13.12 1.51
CA ALA A 325 -0.82 13.90 0.53
C ALA A 325 0.53 14.38 1.09
N LEU A 326 0.57 14.87 2.34
CA LEU A 326 1.82 15.20 3.03
C LEU A 326 2.74 13.99 3.19
N THR A 327 2.19 12.85 3.63
CA THR A 327 2.90 11.56 3.73
C THR A 327 3.53 11.20 2.39
N THR A 328 2.78 11.34 1.30
CA THR A 328 3.24 11.03 -0.06
C THR A 328 4.37 11.97 -0.49
N LEU A 329 4.25 13.28 -0.24
CA LEU A 329 5.27 14.28 -0.56
C LEU A 329 6.60 14.03 0.16
N ILE A 330 6.58 13.76 1.46
CA ILE A 330 7.81 13.57 2.26
C ILE A 330 8.37 12.15 2.18
N LYS A 331 7.67 11.24 1.48
CA LYS A 331 8.01 9.82 1.45
C LYS A 331 9.43 9.63 0.93
N ASP A 332 10.21 8.87 1.69
CA ASP A 332 11.58 8.49 1.33
C ASP A 332 12.62 9.62 1.17
N SER A 333 12.28 10.92 1.23
CA SER A 333 13.25 12.04 1.20
C SER A 333 13.56 12.58 2.60
N VAL A 334 14.84 12.50 2.98
CA VAL A 334 15.37 13.03 4.25
C VAL A 334 15.28 14.57 4.27
N GLU A 335 15.48 15.20 3.12
CA GLU A 335 15.45 16.64 2.92
C GLU A 335 14.04 17.19 3.15
N LEU A 336 13.01 16.53 2.59
CA LEU A 336 11.61 16.90 2.75
C LEU A 336 11.09 16.61 4.16
N GLN A 337 11.49 15.49 4.78
CA GLN A 337 11.18 15.22 6.20
C GLN A 337 11.78 16.30 7.11
N LYS A 338 13.05 16.69 6.90
CA LYS A 338 13.69 17.79 7.63
C LYS A 338 12.99 19.14 7.40
N GLN A 339 12.58 19.41 6.15
CA GLN A 339 11.83 20.62 5.80
C GLN A 339 10.46 20.68 6.48
N ALA A 340 9.73 19.55 6.51
CA ALA A 340 8.44 19.45 7.17
C ALA A 340 8.55 19.56 8.70
N PHE A 341 9.61 19.01 9.29
CA PHE A 341 9.95 19.24 10.69
C PHE A 341 10.21 20.74 10.96
N SER A 342 10.98 21.42 10.10
CA SER A 342 11.22 22.88 10.22
C SER A 342 9.94 23.74 10.06
N THR A 343 8.90 23.23 9.40
CA THR A 343 7.57 23.88 9.34
C THR A 343 6.64 23.44 10.48
N ASN A 344 7.18 22.86 11.57
CA ASN A 344 6.44 22.38 12.74
C ASN A 344 5.40 21.28 12.43
N ALA A 345 5.59 20.47 11.39
CA ALA A 345 4.62 19.44 10.99
C ALA A 345 4.29 18.46 12.12
N VAL A 346 5.30 17.96 12.84
CA VAL A 346 5.12 17.04 13.98
C VAL A 346 4.23 17.65 15.06
N ALA A 347 4.48 18.91 15.43
CA ALA A 347 3.70 19.60 16.46
C ALA A 347 2.26 19.86 16.00
N LYS A 348 2.05 20.35 14.77
CA LYS A 348 0.69 20.56 14.21
C LYS A 348 -0.10 19.25 14.15
N LEU A 349 0.47 18.20 13.56
CA LEU A 349 -0.16 16.87 13.47
C LEU A 349 -0.48 16.29 14.85
N SER A 350 0.43 16.42 15.82
CA SER A 350 0.22 15.96 17.20
C SER A 350 -0.91 16.72 17.89
N ASN A 351 -0.96 18.05 17.74
CA ASN A 351 -2.02 18.88 18.32
C ASN A 351 -3.38 18.55 17.71
N HIS A 352 -3.45 18.32 16.38
CA HIS A 352 -4.68 17.85 15.74
C HIS A 352 -5.14 16.51 16.27
N LEU A 353 -4.23 15.55 16.47
CA LEU A 353 -4.57 14.23 16.98
C LEU A 353 -5.02 14.27 18.45
N LEU A 354 -4.47 15.18 19.26
CA LEU A 354 -4.88 15.39 20.66
C LEU A 354 -6.20 16.16 20.81
N ALA A 355 -6.55 17.01 19.85
CA ALA A 355 -7.76 17.85 19.89
C ALA A 355 -9.02 17.14 19.36
N ASN A 356 -8.90 15.93 18.79
CA ASN A 356 -9.99 15.21 18.13
C ASN A 356 -10.07 13.76 18.63
N THR A 357 -11.22 13.11 18.45
CA THR A 357 -11.35 11.67 18.72
C THR A 357 -10.58 10.85 17.68
N LEU A 358 -10.06 9.70 18.10
CA LEU A 358 -9.31 8.80 17.22
C LEU A 358 -10.19 8.14 16.14
N GLU A 359 -11.52 8.18 16.27
CA GLU A 359 -12.51 7.42 15.49
C GLU A 359 -12.67 7.85 14.02
N THR A 360 -11.70 8.57 13.44
CA THR A 360 -11.83 9.21 12.12
C THR A 360 -10.79 8.70 11.11
N ARG A 361 -11.15 8.73 9.81
CA ARG A 361 -10.20 8.53 8.69
C ARG A 361 -8.99 9.48 8.80
N ARG A 362 -9.23 10.67 9.34
CA ARG A 362 -8.21 11.70 9.65
C ARG A 362 -7.18 11.25 10.67
N ALA A 363 -7.59 10.59 11.76
CA ALA A 363 -6.65 10.09 12.76
C ALA A 363 -5.67 9.06 12.16
N VAL A 364 -6.18 8.16 11.31
CA VAL A 364 -5.37 7.19 10.56
C VAL A 364 -4.35 7.91 9.66
N THR A 365 -4.78 8.88 8.86
CA THR A 365 -3.88 9.57 7.92
C THR A 365 -2.87 10.49 8.63
N ILE A 366 -3.25 11.11 9.75
CA ILE A 366 -2.32 11.84 10.64
C ILE A 366 -1.28 10.91 11.25
N LEU A 367 -1.67 9.74 11.77
CA LEU A 367 -0.74 8.75 12.31
C LEU A 367 0.25 8.28 11.23
N LEU A 368 -0.19 8.03 10.00
CA LEU A 368 0.70 7.69 8.89
C LEU A 368 1.68 8.82 8.53
N ALA A 369 1.25 10.08 8.57
CA ALA A 369 2.13 11.24 8.36
C ALA A 369 3.19 11.38 9.46
N LEU A 370 2.79 11.20 10.72
CA LEU A 370 3.70 11.18 11.88
C LEU A 370 4.69 10.02 11.80
N ALA A 371 4.24 8.84 11.37
CA ALA A 371 5.10 7.70 11.12
C ALA A 371 6.16 8.01 10.06
N GLU A 372 5.77 8.60 8.92
CA GLU A 372 6.72 8.90 7.83
C GLU A 372 7.72 10.02 8.20
N LEU A 373 7.29 11.05 8.95
CA LEU A 373 8.20 12.04 9.54
C LEU A 373 9.27 11.39 10.44
N CYS A 374 8.88 10.34 11.20
CA CYS A 374 9.78 9.55 12.03
C CYS A 374 10.59 8.49 11.24
N SER A 375 10.38 8.33 9.93
CA SER A 375 10.97 7.22 9.17
C SER A 375 12.49 7.34 9.07
N LYS A 376 13.00 8.53 8.68
CA LYS A 376 14.44 8.82 8.52
C LYS A 376 14.96 9.95 9.41
N GLN A 377 14.08 10.75 10.03
CA GLN A 377 14.48 11.90 10.87
C GLN A 377 14.49 11.61 12.38
N GLU A 378 15.59 11.93 13.07
CA GLU A 378 15.77 11.63 14.51
C GLU A 378 15.09 12.66 15.42
N GLU A 379 15.03 13.93 14.98
CA GLU A 379 14.38 15.00 15.74
C GLU A 379 12.86 14.82 15.79
N SER A 380 12.22 14.35 14.70
CA SER A 380 10.80 13.96 14.70
C SER A 380 10.51 12.86 15.73
N ARG A 381 11.32 11.79 15.78
CA ARG A 381 11.15 10.72 16.78
C ARG A 381 11.25 11.26 18.20
N SER A 382 12.24 12.11 18.44
CA SER A 382 12.50 12.71 19.75
C SER A 382 11.37 13.63 20.19
N GLN A 383 10.87 14.49 19.28
CA GLN A 383 9.75 15.39 19.56
C GLN A 383 8.44 14.62 19.79
N LEU A 384 8.11 13.68 18.91
CA LEU A 384 6.89 12.87 19.00
C LEU A 384 6.83 12.09 20.33
N MET A 385 7.96 11.58 20.80
CA MET A 385 8.08 10.88 22.08
C MET A 385 8.22 11.78 23.31
N SER A 386 8.34 13.10 23.13
CA SER A 386 8.40 14.07 24.24
C SER A 386 7.02 14.63 24.64
N GLY A 387 6.00 14.49 23.78
CA GLY A 387 4.66 15.04 23.98
C GLY A 387 3.61 14.02 24.42
N GLN A 388 2.43 14.51 24.84
CA GLN A 388 1.29 13.68 25.28
C GLN A 388 0.78 12.72 24.20
N VAL A 389 0.99 13.06 22.93
CA VAL A 389 0.70 12.24 21.75
C VAL A 389 1.34 10.84 21.80
N SER A 390 2.44 10.65 22.54
CA SER A 390 3.03 9.32 22.72
C SER A 390 2.11 8.36 23.47
N THR A 391 1.38 8.85 24.48
CA THR A 391 0.37 8.07 25.20
C THR A 391 -0.78 7.71 24.26
N LEU A 392 -1.25 8.69 23.48
CA LEU A 392 -2.33 8.49 22.51
C LEU A 392 -1.97 7.45 21.42
N ILE A 393 -0.71 7.40 20.98
CA ILE A 393 -0.22 6.35 20.05
C ILE A 393 -0.25 4.97 20.70
N LEU A 394 0.01 4.86 22.01
CA LEU A 394 -0.04 3.59 22.74
C LEU A 394 -1.48 3.14 23.02
N ASP A 395 -2.40 4.08 23.27
CA ASP A 395 -3.84 3.80 23.40
C ASP A 395 -4.44 3.40 22.04
N ALA A 396 -3.99 4.03 20.94
CA ALA A 396 -4.38 3.68 19.57
C ALA A 396 -4.03 2.24 19.17
N LEU A 397 -3.07 1.58 19.85
CA LEU A 397 -2.82 0.15 19.67
C LEU A 397 -4.00 -0.73 20.11
N LYS A 398 -4.83 -0.25 21.04
CA LYS A 398 -5.96 -1.00 21.62
C LYS A 398 -7.31 -0.64 20.98
N HIS A 399 -7.32 0.24 19.98
CA HIS A 399 -8.54 0.74 19.35
C HIS A 399 -9.23 -0.34 18.49
N ASP A 400 -10.57 -0.40 18.52
CA ASP A 400 -11.36 -1.35 17.71
C ASP A 400 -11.11 -1.28 16.19
N CYS A 401 -10.71 -0.12 15.65
CA CYS A 401 -10.45 0.07 14.23
C CYS A 401 -9.09 -0.50 13.81
N VAL A 402 -9.11 -1.46 12.89
CA VAL A 402 -7.93 -2.11 12.30
C VAL A 402 -6.92 -1.10 11.77
N ASP A 403 -7.37 -0.09 11.02
CA ASP A 403 -6.49 0.90 10.37
C ASP A 403 -5.77 1.80 11.38
N ILE A 404 -6.42 2.10 12.52
CA ILE A 404 -5.80 2.85 13.62
C ILE A 404 -4.70 2.04 14.27
N ARG A 405 -4.95 0.75 14.56
CA ARG A 405 -3.92 -0.15 15.12
C ARG A 405 -2.73 -0.30 14.17
N VAL A 406 -2.97 -0.45 12.87
CA VAL A 406 -1.91 -0.50 11.83
C VAL A 406 -1.10 0.80 11.76
N ALA A 407 -1.76 1.96 11.82
CA ALA A 407 -1.08 3.26 11.78
C ALA A 407 -0.27 3.52 13.07
N ALA A 408 -0.81 3.18 14.24
CA ALA A 408 -0.10 3.26 15.53
C ALA A 408 1.13 2.34 15.59
N CYS A 409 1.01 1.09 15.13
CA CYS A 409 2.14 0.18 14.94
C CYS A 409 3.19 0.75 13.97
N SER A 410 2.76 1.46 12.92
CA SER A 410 3.67 2.11 11.96
C SER A 410 4.44 3.28 12.57
N CYS A 411 3.81 4.09 13.44
CA CYS A 411 4.50 5.06 14.28
C CYS A 411 5.58 4.39 15.13
N LEU A 412 5.20 3.40 15.96
CA LEU A 412 6.12 2.74 16.89
C LEU A 412 7.26 2.01 16.18
N LYS A 413 7.01 1.40 15.02
CA LYS A 413 8.05 0.84 14.14
C LYS A 413 9.08 1.89 13.72
N ASN A 414 8.63 3.08 13.31
CA ASN A 414 9.54 4.12 12.82
C ASN A 414 10.28 4.83 13.98
N ILE A 415 9.63 4.99 15.14
CA ILE A 415 10.22 5.49 16.39
C ILE A 415 11.29 4.53 16.94
N SER A 416 10.99 3.23 17.00
CA SER A 416 11.87 2.18 17.55
C SER A 416 13.15 1.92 16.75
N ARG A 417 13.36 2.61 15.62
CA ARG A 417 14.68 2.66 14.95
C ARG A 417 15.72 3.43 15.76
N SER A 418 15.31 4.33 16.66
CA SER A 418 16.24 5.07 17.53
C SER A 418 16.45 4.35 18.85
N SER A 419 17.65 3.81 19.06
CA SER A 419 18.10 3.31 20.36
C SER A 419 18.13 4.43 21.42
N LYS A 420 18.44 5.67 21.04
CA LYS A 420 18.42 6.84 21.94
C LYS A 420 17.03 7.07 22.51
N VAL A 421 16.01 7.18 21.64
CA VAL A 421 14.61 7.43 22.04
C VAL A 421 14.06 6.26 22.88
N LEU A 422 14.39 5.01 22.53
CA LEU A 422 14.04 3.83 23.35
C LEU A 422 14.77 3.79 24.69
N SER A 423 16.01 4.28 24.77
CA SER A 423 16.82 4.27 26.00
C SER A 423 16.44 5.38 27.00
N ALA A 424 15.90 6.50 26.51
CA ALA A 424 15.60 7.72 27.27
C ALA A 424 14.39 7.64 28.23
N GLY A 425 13.94 6.43 28.59
CA GLY A 425 13.05 6.16 29.73
C GLY A 425 11.56 6.49 29.56
N ARG A 426 11.15 7.27 28.55
CA ARG A 426 9.71 7.58 28.31
C ARG A 426 8.90 6.41 27.77
N LEU A 427 9.57 5.43 27.16
CA LEU A 427 8.99 4.13 26.84
C LEU A 427 9.64 3.11 27.77
N SER A 428 8.98 2.80 28.90
CA SER A 428 9.30 1.55 29.58
C SER A 428 9.00 0.40 28.60
N CYS A 429 9.85 -0.62 28.64
CA CYS A 429 9.70 -1.75 27.74
C CYS A 429 8.33 -2.42 27.94
N ASP A 430 7.84 -2.52 29.17
CA ASP A 430 6.57 -3.16 29.49
C ASP A 430 5.35 -2.45 28.85
N THR A 431 5.32 -1.11 28.89
CA THR A 431 4.22 -0.31 28.34
C THR A 431 4.13 -0.39 26.81
N VAL A 432 5.22 -0.73 26.11
CA VAL A 432 5.23 -0.88 24.64
C VAL A 432 5.14 -2.34 24.21
N ILE A 433 5.88 -3.23 24.87
CA ILE A 433 5.96 -4.64 24.52
C ILE A 433 4.63 -5.33 24.76
N ALA A 434 4.00 -5.16 25.94
CA ALA A 434 2.78 -5.90 26.24
C ALA A 434 1.63 -5.61 25.24
N PRO A 435 1.33 -4.34 24.86
CA PRO A 435 0.39 -4.06 23.78
C PRO A 435 0.81 -4.64 22.42
N LEU A 436 2.08 -4.52 22.01
CA LEU A 436 2.53 -5.06 20.72
C LEU A 436 2.48 -6.59 20.67
N VAL A 437 2.77 -7.28 21.78
CA VAL A 437 2.65 -8.74 21.90
C VAL A 437 1.17 -9.16 21.87
N GLN A 438 0.27 -8.40 22.51
CA GLN A 438 -1.16 -8.65 22.41
C GLN A 438 -1.66 -8.54 20.96
N LEU A 439 -1.12 -7.60 20.17
CA LEU A 439 -1.45 -7.46 18.74
C LEU A 439 -0.91 -8.57 17.84
N LEU A 440 -0.06 -9.48 18.34
CA LEU A 440 0.26 -10.71 17.63
C LEU A 440 -0.89 -11.72 17.65
N TYR A 441 -1.88 -11.55 18.53
CA TYR A 441 -3.11 -12.34 18.61
C TYR A 441 -4.31 -11.64 17.94
N ASP A 442 -4.08 -10.52 17.22
CA ASP A 442 -5.13 -9.79 16.52
C ASP A 442 -5.78 -10.65 15.41
N SER A 443 -7.09 -10.50 15.21
CA SER A 443 -7.81 -11.20 14.14
C SER A 443 -7.45 -10.69 12.74
N SER A 444 -6.86 -9.49 12.62
CA SER A 444 -6.37 -8.95 11.37
C SER A 444 -4.88 -9.23 11.14
N THR A 445 -4.60 -9.97 10.07
CA THR A 445 -3.25 -10.21 9.55
C THR A 445 -2.47 -8.91 9.31
N SER A 446 -3.14 -7.82 8.91
CA SER A 446 -2.46 -6.53 8.69
C SER A 446 -1.94 -5.91 10.00
N VAL A 447 -2.67 -6.08 11.11
CA VAL A 447 -2.25 -5.62 12.44
C VAL A 447 -1.10 -6.46 12.96
N GLN A 448 -1.18 -7.79 12.83
CA GLN A 448 -0.09 -8.70 13.19
C GLN A 448 1.21 -8.36 12.43
N ILE A 449 1.15 -8.14 11.11
CA ILE A 449 2.30 -7.74 10.29
C ILE A 449 2.86 -6.37 10.75
N ALA A 450 1.99 -5.40 11.07
CA ALA A 450 2.41 -4.08 11.53
C ALA A 450 3.10 -4.14 12.91
N ALA A 451 2.53 -4.91 13.85
CA ALA A 451 3.07 -5.13 15.19
C ALA A 451 4.42 -5.87 15.14
N LEU A 452 4.55 -6.93 14.34
CA LEU A 452 5.83 -7.61 14.07
C LEU A 452 6.88 -6.63 13.53
N GLY A 453 6.48 -5.67 12.68
CA GLY A 453 7.35 -4.62 12.17
C GLY A 453 7.96 -3.75 13.28
N ALA A 454 7.22 -3.44 14.34
CA ALA A 454 7.73 -2.73 15.51
C ALA A 454 8.61 -3.64 16.40
N ILE A 455 8.14 -4.87 16.67
CA ILE A 455 8.88 -5.86 17.49
C ILE A 455 10.25 -6.18 16.87
N CYS A 456 10.36 -6.29 15.54
CA CYS A 456 11.63 -6.53 14.85
C CYS A 456 12.69 -5.45 15.17
N ASN A 457 12.30 -4.18 15.22
CA ASN A 457 13.22 -3.06 15.51
C ASN A 457 13.55 -2.98 17.02
N ILE A 458 12.53 -3.15 17.86
CA ILE A 458 12.63 -3.24 19.33
C ILE A 458 13.64 -4.33 19.74
N ALA A 459 13.55 -5.52 19.12
CA ALA A 459 14.44 -6.66 19.40
C ALA A 459 15.92 -6.42 19.06
N VAL A 460 16.23 -5.58 18.07
CA VAL A 460 17.62 -5.20 17.73
C VAL A 460 18.16 -4.15 18.70
N ASN A 461 17.35 -3.14 19.02
CA ASN A 461 17.81 -1.93 19.71
C ASN A 461 17.78 -1.99 21.24
N LEU A 462 17.24 -3.07 21.83
CA LEU A 462 17.09 -3.24 23.28
C LEU A 462 17.93 -4.38 23.87
N THR A 463 19.17 -4.57 23.41
CA THR A 463 20.11 -5.59 23.95
C THR A 463 20.15 -5.67 25.49
N PRO A 464 20.18 -4.56 26.26
CA PRO A 464 20.18 -4.62 27.73
C PRO A 464 18.85 -5.09 28.37
N ARG A 465 17.77 -5.23 27.59
CA ARG A 465 16.40 -5.52 28.08
C ARG A 465 15.74 -6.68 27.34
N LYS A 466 16.51 -7.50 26.61
CA LYS A 466 15.99 -8.69 25.89
C LYS A 466 15.29 -9.70 26.82
N SER A 467 15.68 -9.76 28.09
CA SER A 467 14.99 -10.53 29.12
C SER A 467 13.50 -10.19 29.23
N VAL A 468 13.11 -8.92 29.13
CA VAL A 468 11.70 -8.49 29.19
C VAL A 468 10.91 -9.05 28.00
N LEU A 469 11.49 -9.02 26.79
CA LEU A 469 10.88 -9.65 25.61
C LEU A 469 10.68 -11.16 25.83
N LEU A 470 11.69 -11.87 26.31
CA LEU A 470 11.61 -13.33 26.53
C LEU A 470 10.49 -13.72 27.51
N HIS A 471 10.31 -12.96 28.60
CA HIS A 471 9.30 -13.24 29.63
C HIS A 471 7.89 -12.73 29.27
N SER A 472 7.72 -12.01 28.16
CA SER A 472 6.41 -11.48 27.72
C SER A 472 5.52 -12.50 26.98
N GLY A 473 5.99 -13.73 26.77
CA GLY A 473 5.31 -14.75 25.96
C GLY A 473 5.47 -14.56 24.44
N VAL A 474 6.17 -13.52 23.98
CA VAL A 474 6.36 -13.23 22.55
C VAL A 474 6.95 -14.42 21.77
N VAL A 475 7.87 -15.18 22.37
CA VAL A 475 8.57 -16.28 21.69
C VAL A 475 7.59 -17.35 21.20
N SER A 476 6.67 -17.80 22.07
CA SER A 476 5.69 -18.84 21.71
C SER A 476 4.79 -18.37 20.57
N GLN A 477 4.32 -17.11 20.62
CA GLN A 477 3.47 -16.56 19.55
C GLN A 477 4.24 -16.32 18.25
N LEU A 478 5.53 -15.96 18.29
CA LEU A 478 6.36 -15.90 17.09
C LEU A 478 6.56 -17.29 16.47
N VAL A 479 6.73 -18.33 17.28
CA VAL A 479 6.80 -19.72 16.79
C VAL A 479 5.47 -20.17 16.21
N HIS A 480 4.33 -19.78 16.80
CA HIS A 480 3.01 -20.03 16.22
C HIS A 480 2.84 -19.33 14.86
N LEU A 481 3.10 -18.01 14.79
CA LEU A 481 2.99 -17.23 13.56
C LEU A 481 4.00 -17.62 12.48
N SER A 482 5.14 -18.22 12.84
CA SER A 482 6.09 -18.81 11.89
C SER A 482 5.50 -19.98 11.09
N LYS A 483 4.40 -20.58 11.56
CA LYS A 483 3.67 -21.69 10.90
C LYS A 483 2.44 -21.22 10.12
N SER A 484 2.24 -19.90 9.97
CA SER A 484 1.07 -19.33 9.29
C SER A 484 1.05 -19.66 7.79
N MET A 485 -0.15 -19.78 7.22
CA MET A 485 -0.33 -19.86 5.76
C MET A 485 0.13 -18.57 5.06
N ASP A 486 0.08 -17.42 5.73
CA ASP A 486 0.56 -16.15 5.18
C ASP A 486 2.10 -16.07 5.20
N PRO A 487 2.77 -15.89 4.04
CA PRO A 487 4.23 -15.88 3.95
C PRO A 487 4.86 -14.64 4.61
N THR A 488 4.14 -13.51 4.70
CA THR A 488 4.64 -12.30 5.36
C THR A 488 4.69 -12.49 6.87
N LEU A 489 3.68 -13.12 7.47
CA LEU A 489 3.70 -13.51 8.88
C LEU A 489 4.86 -14.47 9.17
N ARG A 490 5.07 -15.51 8.34
CA ARG A 490 6.21 -16.42 8.52
C ARG A 490 7.54 -15.67 8.50
N LEU A 491 7.78 -14.87 7.46
CA LEU A 491 9.00 -14.08 7.28
C LEU A 491 9.25 -13.11 8.44
N LYS A 492 8.21 -12.35 8.85
CA LYS A 492 8.33 -11.35 9.92
C LYS A 492 8.53 -12.00 11.29
N SER A 493 7.92 -13.15 11.54
CA SER A 493 8.09 -13.89 12.80
C SER A 493 9.49 -14.50 12.93
N VAL A 494 10.02 -15.11 11.87
CA VAL A 494 11.41 -15.61 11.83
C VAL A 494 12.41 -14.47 11.98
N LEU A 495 12.19 -13.32 11.32
CA LEU A 495 13.02 -12.14 11.49
C LEU A 495 13.00 -11.60 12.93
N ALA A 496 11.85 -11.59 13.59
CA ALA A 496 11.74 -11.20 14.99
C ALA A 496 12.51 -12.19 15.90
N LEU A 497 12.34 -13.50 15.73
CA LEU A 497 13.10 -14.53 16.46
C LEU A 497 14.61 -14.37 16.26
N ARG A 498 15.07 -14.14 15.02
CA ARG A 498 16.47 -13.87 14.67
C ARG A 498 17.00 -12.66 15.43
N ASN A 499 16.26 -11.55 15.42
CA ASN A 499 16.66 -10.30 16.05
C ASN A 499 16.67 -10.41 17.59
N ILE A 500 15.74 -11.18 18.18
CA ILE A 500 15.77 -11.54 19.60
C ILE A 500 17.05 -12.33 19.88
N MET A 501 17.31 -13.43 19.16
CA MET A 501 18.46 -14.33 19.37
C MET A 501 19.85 -13.69 19.20
N PHE A 502 19.95 -12.63 18.39
CA PHE A 502 21.21 -11.90 18.14
C PHE A 502 21.87 -11.42 19.45
N LEU A 503 23.15 -11.76 19.67
CA LEU A 503 23.92 -11.42 20.89
C LEU A 503 23.26 -11.87 22.22
N MET A 504 22.40 -12.90 22.21
CA MET A 504 21.93 -13.52 23.44
C MET A 504 22.99 -14.44 24.07
N ASN A 505 23.01 -14.50 25.40
CA ASN A 505 23.85 -15.46 26.11
C ASN A 505 23.33 -16.92 25.89
N PRO A 506 24.17 -17.95 26.11
CA PRO A 506 23.79 -19.35 25.88
C PRO A 506 22.49 -19.79 26.58
N LYS A 507 22.32 -19.44 27.87
CA LYS A 507 21.19 -19.91 28.68
C LYS A 507 19.84 -19.41 28.17
N ASP A 508 19.80 -18.17 27.70
CA ASP A 508 18.57 -17.59 27.18
C ASP A 508 18.25 -18.10 25.76
N LYS A 509 19.25 -18.57 24.99
CA LYS A 509 19.02 -19.20 23.68
C LYS A 509 18.23 -20.51 23.82
N ASP A 510 18.50 -21.30 24.86
CA ASP A 510 17.78 -22.55 25.14
C ASP A 510 16.27 -22.32 25.37
N LEU A 511 15.88 -21.16 25.92
CA LEU A 511 14.46 -20.80 26.09
C LEU A 511 13.74 -20.66 24.73
N ILE A 512 14.41 -20.10 23.73
CA ILE A 512 13.85 -19.98 22.37
C ILE A 512 13.76 -21.35 21.70
N LEU A 513 14.76 -22.21 21.89
CA LEU A 513 14.79 -23.54 21.27
C LEU A 513 13.73 -24.50 21.81
N LYS A 514 13.40 -24.40 23.10
CA LYS A 514 12.29 -25.16 23.72
C LYS A 514 10.96 -24.92 23.01
N GLU A 515 10.65 -23.67 22.69
CA GLU A 515 9.47 -23.30 21.91
C GLU A 515 9.63 -23.64 20.42
N LEU A 516 10.78 -23.28 19.82
CA LEU A 516 10.97 -23.34 18.37
C LEU A 516 11.03 -24.78 17.83
N THR A 517 11.55 -25.75 18.58
CA THR A 517 11.70 -27.18 18.18
C THR A 517 12.58 -27.45 16.95
N VAL A 518 13.28 -28.59 16.95
CA VAL A 518 14.11 -29.04 15.80
C VAL A 518 13.27 -29.24 14.53
N SER A 519 12.04 -29.77 14.67
CA SER A 519 11.13 -30.05 13.55
C SER A 519 10.63 -28.77 12.87
N THR A 520 10.15 -27.77 13.62
CA THR A 520 9.71 -26.50 13.02
C THR A 520 10.89 -25.78 12.36
N LEU A 521 12.08 -25.79 12.99
CA LEU A 521 13.27 -25.19 12.41
C LEU A 521 13.66 -25.84 11.07
N SER A 522 13.63 -27.18 10.99
CA SER A 522 13.86 -27.93 9.75
C SER A 522 12.82 -27.60 8.67
N SER A 523 11.54 -27.46 9.05
CA SER A 523 10.45 -27.05 8.17
C SER A 523 10.65 -25.64 7.60
N LEU A 524 11.04 -24.67 8.44
CA LEU A 524 11.29 -23.28 8.04
C LEU A 524 12.53 -23.12 7.14
N ILE A 525 13.55 -23.97 7.30
CA ILE A 525 14.67 -24.06 6.34
C ILE A 525 14.19 -24.59 4.98
N CYS A 526 13.11 -25.36 4.96
CA CYS A 526 12.49 -25.92 3.75
C CYS A 526 11.18 -25.20 3.35
N ASP A 527 10.97 -23.95 3.79
CA ASP A 527 9.79 -23.16 3.43
C ASP A 527 9.66 -23.00 1.91
N SER A 528 8.46 -22.74 1.40
CA SER A 528 8.25 -22.42 -0.01
C SER A 528 8.90 -21.09 -0.41
N GLU A 529 9.02 -20.15 0.53
CA GLU A 529 9.52 -18.80 0.27
C GLU A 529 11.00 -18.65 0.60
N HIS A 530 11.83 -18.36 -0.40
CA HIS A 530 13.27 -18.15 -0.22
C HIS A 530 13.64 -17.09 0.82
N SER A 531 12.82 -16.05 1.00
CA SER A 531 13.05 -15.05 2.05
C SER A 531 12.87 -15.64 3.46
N VAL A 532 11.95 -16.59 3.65
CA VAL A 532 11.78 -17.30 4.93
C VAL A 532 12.96 -18.25 5.15
N GLN A 533 13.37 -19.00 4.13
CA GLN A 533 14.56 -19.86 4.19
C GLN A 533 15.81 -19.06 4.60
N GLU A 534 16.07 -17.91 3.97
CA GLU A 534 17.22 -17.05 4.25
C GLU A 534 17.21 -16.54 5.70
N GLN A 535 16.08 -16.00 6.18
CA GLN A 535 16.01 -15.51 7.56
C GLN A 535 16.08 -16.65 8.59
N THR A 536 15.63 -17.86 8.24
CA THR A 536 15.76 -19.04 9.10
C THR A 536 17.21 -19.48 9.21
N LEU A 537 17.95 -19.52 8.10
CA LEU A 537 19.39 -19.83 8.14
C LEU A 537 20.17 -18.76 8.90
N ALA A 538 19.81 -17.48 8.79
CA ALA A 538 20.40 -16.41 9.59
C ALA A 538 20.00 -16.48 11.09
N LEU A 539 18.85 -17.05 11.43
CA LEU A 539 18.48 -17.42 12.81
C LEU A 539 19.36 -18.57 13.32
N VAL A 540 19.62 -19.61 12.52
CA VAL A 540 20.57 -20.68 12.87
C VAL A 540 21.99 -20.12 13.01
N GLN A 541 22.41 -19.17 12.17
CA GLN A 541 23.71 -18.52 12.33
C GLN A 541 23.82 -17.79 13.69
N ASN A 542 22.77 -17.05 14.08
CA ASN A 542 22.69 -16.39 15.39
C ASN A 542 22.64 -17.40 16.55
N LEU A 543 22.04 -18.58 16.37
CA LEU A 543 22.08 -19.66 17.35
C LEU A 543 23.52 -20.13 17.61
N LEU A 544 24.27 -20.37 16.52
CA LEU A 544 25.65 -20.86 16.57
C LEU A 544 26.67 -19.87 17.13
N ASP A 545 26.38 -18.57 17.03
CA ASP A 545 27.29 -17.50 17.49
C ASP A 545 27.61 -17.58 19.00
N GLY A 546 28.90 -17.53 19.35
CA GLY A 546 29.36 -17.43 20.73
C GLY A 546 29.06 -18.62 21.67
N TYR A 547 28.51 -19.75 21.19
CA TYR A 547 28.21 -20.91 22.06
C TYR A 547 28.50 -22.26 21.39
N VAL A 548 29.63 -22.89 21.74
CA VAL A 548 30.09 -24.16 21.13
C VAL A 548 29.06 -25.29 21.27
N GLY A 549 28.34 -25.38 22.40
CA GLY A 549 27.32 -26.41 22.64
C GLY A 549 26.10 -26.31 21.72
N SER A 550 25.84 -25.15 21.11
CA SER A 550 24.68 -24.95 20.23
C SER A 550 24.73 -25.77 18.93
N VAL A 551 25.92 -26.18 18.48
CA VAL A 551 26.10 -26.99 17.26
C VAL A 551 25.39 -28.34 17.41
N ASN A 552 25.27 -28.87 18.63
CA ASN A 552 24.55 -30.11 18.92
C ASN A 552 23.06 -30.03 18.54
N TYR A 553 22.43 -28.85 18.55
CA TYR A 553 21.04 -28.67 18.09
C TYR A 553 20.90 -28.70 16.56
N VAL A 554 21.99 -28.40 15.83
CA VAL A 554 22.01 -28.38 14.35
C VAL A 554 22.38 -29.74 13.78
N ILE A 555 23.32 -30.43 14.42
CA ILE A 555 23.65 -31.83 14.12
C ILE A 555 22.48 -32.72 14.58
N GLY A 556 22.19 -32.75 15.89
CA GLY A 556 21.15 -33.59 16.48
C GLY A 556 21.39 -35.11 16.33
N GLU A 557 20.56 -35.92 16.98
CA GLU A 557 20.59 -37.37 16.78
C GLU A 557 20.01 -37.76 15.40
N ASP A 558 18.91 -37.12 14.99
CA ASP A 558 18.20 -37.40 13.73
C ASP A 558 18.75 -36.66 12.49
N GLY A 559 19.75 -35.78 12.64
CA GLY A 559 20.28 -34.99 11.52
C GLY A 559 19.32 -33.97 10.89
N MET A 560 18.12 -33.74 11.44
CA MET A 560 17.01 -33.05 10.75
C MET A 560 17.35 -31.65 10.22
N VAL A 561 18.13 -30.86 10.97
CA VAL A 561 18.45 -29.47 10.62
C VAL A 561 19.61 -29.43 9.63
N ILE A 562 20.71 -30.14 9.90
CA ILE A 562 21.84 -30.27 8.96
C ILE A 562 21.42 -30.90 7.62
N ASN A 563 20.50 -31.87 7.61
CA ASN A 563 19.92 -32.45 6.39
C ASN A 563 18.98 -31.47 5.64
N ALA A 564 18.30 -30.56 6.34
CA ALA A 564 17.56 -29.48 5.70
C ALA A 564 18.49 -28.47 5.02
N ILE A 565 19.56 -28.04 5.72
CA ILE A 565 20.60 -27.15 5.17
C ILE A 565 21.23 -27.79 3.92
N SER A 566 21.65 -29.05 4.03
CA SER A 566 22.24 -29.81 2.92
C SER A 566 21.33 -29.85 1.68
N ARG A 567 20.02 -30.07 1.86
CA ARG A 567 19.05 -30.05 0.76
C ARG A 567 18.96 -28.69 0.07
N GLN A 568 18.90 -27.59 0.81
CA GLN A 568 18.81 -26.23 0.21
C GLN A 568 20.10 -25.80 -0.51
N LEU A 569 21.26 -26.22 -0.01
CA LEU A 569 22.53 -25.95 -0.70
C LEU A 569 22.68 -26.80 -1.97
N ASN A 570 22.28 -28.08 -1.94
CA ASN A 570 22.34 -28.98 -3.09
C ASN A 570 21.32 -28.69 -4.20
N SER A 571 20.17 -28.08 -3.85
CA SER A 571 19.16 -27.62 -4.82
C SER A 571 19.57 -26.33 -5.55
N ALA A 572 20.66 -25.68 -5.12
CA ALA A 572 21.04 -24.34 -5.58
C ALA A 572 19.88 -23.33 -5.44
N SER A 573 19.31 -23.28 -4.23
CA SER A 573 18.32 -22.28 -3.81
C SER A 573 18.78 -20.83 -4.07
N ALA A 574 17.88 -19.84 -3.93
CA ALA A 574 18.21 -18.44 -4.17
C ALA A 574 19.50 -17.99 -3.46
N THR A 575 20.30 -17.14 -4.11
CA THR A 575 21.68 -16.78 -3.70
C THR A 575 21.81 -16.40 -2.22
N GLY A 576 20.85 -15.66 -1.65
CA GLY A 576 20.83 -15.29 -0.23
C GLY A 576 20.73 -16.50 0.71
N VAL A 577 19.90 -17.49 0.37
CA VAL A 577 19.77 -18.77 1.09
C VAL A 577 21.09 -19.53 1.06
N CYS A 578 21.74 -19.61 -0.12
CA CYS A 578 23.06 -20.25 -0.24
C CYS A 578 24.15 -19.51 0.55
N ILE A 579 24.15 -18.17 0.57
CA ILE A 579 25.07 -17.37 1.40
C ILE A 579 24.87 -17.71 2.88
N GLN A 580 23.63 -17.62 3.40
CA GLN A 580 23.36 -17.88 4.81
C GLN A 580 23.65 -19.33 5.21
N GLY A 581 23.32 -20.31 4.36
CA GLY A 581 23.64 -21.72 4.62
C GLY A 581 25.15 -21.99 4.65
N MET A 582 25.95 -21.38 3.76
CA MET A 582 27.40 -21.48 3.83
C MET A 582 27.98 -20.78 5.08
N LEU A 583 27.38 -19.69 5.55
CA LEU A 583 27.77 -19.03 6.80
C LEU A 583 27.45 -19.89 8.03
N VAL A 584 26.31 -20.60 8.04
CA VAL A 584 25.98 -21.60 9.07
C VAL A 584 27.04 -22.71 9.09
N LEU A 585 27.37 -23.29 7.94
CA LEU A 585 28.42 -24.32 7.83
C LEU A 585 29.81 -23.79 8.24
N ALA A 586 30.14 -22.53 7.94
CA ALA A 586 31.38 -21.91 8.39
C ALA A 586 31.44 -21.78 9.92
N ASN A 587 30.35 -21.36 10.57
CA ASN A 587 30.27 -21.29 12.03
C ASN A 587 30.37 -22.68 12.68
N MET A 588 29.77 -23.72 12.09
CA MET A 588 29.91 -25.11 12.55
C MET A 588 31.35 -25.61 12.42
N ALA A 589 31.99 -25.37 11.28
CA ALA A 589 33.36 -25.79 10.99
C ALA A 589 34.43 -25.11 11.87
N ALA A 590 34.11 -24.00 12.54
CA ALA A 590 34.97 -23.38 13.55
C ALA A 590 34.98 -24.14 14.90
N GLY A 591 34.15 -25.17 15.05
CA GLY A 591 34.09 -26.01 16.24
C GLY A 591 35.12 -27.16 16.27
N ASN A 592 34.76 -28.23 16.99
CA ASN A 592 35.59 -29.42 17.15
C ASN A 592 35.53 -30.34 15.90
N GLU A 593 36.24 -31.46 15.97
CA GLU A 593 36.36 -32.42 14.86
C GLU A 593 35.03 -33.09 14.46
N LEU A 594 34.16 -33.40 15.42
CA LEU A 594 32.81 -33.91 15.12
C LEU A 594 32.00 -32.91 14.29
N ASN A 595 32.10 -31.61 14.64
CA ASN A 595 31.43 -30.55 13.90
C ASN A 595 32.02 -30.39 12.48
N LYS A 596 33.35 -30.50 12.33
CA LYS A 596 34.01 -30.42 11.02
C LYS A 596 33.65 -31.60 10.13
N GLU A 597 33.64 -32.84 10.64
CA GLU A 597 33.26 -34.00 9.83
C GLU A 597 31.78 -33.96 9.44
N ALA A 598 30.89 -33.49 10.33
CA ALA A 598 29.49 -33.25 9.97
C ALA A 598 29.33 -32.22 8.82
N VAL A 599 30.13 -31.15 8.81
CA VAL A 599 30.16 -30.18 7.70
C VAL A 599 30.83 -30.76 6.44
N MET A 600 31.85 -31.61 6.59
CA MET A 600 32.45 -32.34 5.46
C MET A 600 31.46 -33.27 4.78
N ASP A 601 30.58 -33.94 5.52
CA ASP A 601 29.57 -34.82 4.93
C ASP A 601 28.44 -34.07 4.23
N VAL A 602 28.21 -32.78 4.56
CA VAL A 602 27.36 -31.89 3.76
C VAL A 602 28.06 -31.40 2.50
N THR A 603 29.30 -30.93 2.61
CA THR A 603 30.03 -30.23 1.53
C THR A 603 30.69 -31.16 0.51
N VAL A 604 31.22 -32.29 0.98
CA VAL A 604 31.89 -33.35 0.21
C VAL A 604 31.53 -34.73 0.80
N PRO A 605 30.29 -35.20 0.60
CA PRO A 605 29.84 -36.49 1.13
C PRO A 605 30.72 -37.65 0.64
N HIS A 606 30.94 -38.64 1.51
CA HIS A 606 31.74 -39.85 1.23
C HIS A 606 31.29 -40.63 -0.02
N ARG A 607 30.00 -40.55 -0.38
CA ARG A 607 29.42 -41.11 -1.60
C ARG A 607 28.96 -40.02 -2.57
N ALA A 608 29.87 -39.11 -2.94
CA ALA A 608 29.60 -38.10 -3.95
C ALA A 608 29.23 -38.76 -5.30
N ASP A 609 28.13 -38.29 -5.91
CA ASP A 609 27.77 -38.67 -7.27
C ASP A 609 28.84 -38.14 -8.23
N ARG A 610 29.55 -39.06 -8.92
CA ARG A 610 30.63 -38.70 -9.85
C ARG A 610 30.16 -37.93 -11.08
N ILE A 611 28.85 -37.86 -11.32
CA ILE A 611 28.25 -37.18 -12.47
C ILE A 611 27.94 -35.71 -12.18
N LYS A 612 27.66 -35.33 -10.92
CA LYS A 612 27.31 -33.95 -10.53
C LYS A 612 28.45 -33.29 -9.74
N PRO A 613 29.02 -32.15 -10.19
CA PRO A 613 30.03 -31.43 -9.42
C PRO A 613 29.44 -30.93 -8.08
N SER A 614 30.23 -30.96 -7.01
CA SER A 614 29.81 -30.45 -5.70
C SER A 614 29.33 -29.01 -5.81
N PHE A 615 28.23 -28.69 -5.12
CA PHE A 615 27.69 -27.33 -5.07
C PHE A 615 28.73 -26.30 -4.59
N VAL A 616 29.70 -26.73 -3.78
CA VAL A 616 30.83 -25.91 -3.31
C VAL A 616 31.63 -25.36 -4.50
N VAL A 617 31.89 -26.18 -5.53
CA VAL A 617 32.60 -25.73 -6.76
C VAL A 617 31.75 -24.71 -7.51
N ASN A 618 30.45 -24.96 -7.65
CA ASN A 618 29.52 -24.05 -8.32
C ASN A 618 29.42 -22.70 -7.58
N PHE A 619 29.43 -22.71 -6.25
CA PHE A 619 29.40 -21.49 -5.42
C PHE A 619 30.71 -20.71 -5.52
N LEU A 620 31.86 -21.38 -5.55
CA LEU A 620 33.17 -20.76 -5.84
C LEU A 620 33.24 -20.15 -7.25
N GLN A 621 32.43 -20.63 -8.20
CA GLN A 621 32.28 -20.07 -9.56
C GLN A 621 31.18 -19.00 -9.66
N SER A 622 30.44 -18.73 -8.58
CA SER A 622 29.33 -17.76 -8.60
C SER A 622 29.81 -16.36 -8.94
N LYS A 623 29.00 -15.62 -9.72
CA LYS A 623 29.21 -14.18 -9.94
C LYS A 623 29.09 -13.38 -8.65
N ASP A 624 28.29 -13.86 -7.69
CA ASP A 624 28.11 -13.21 -6.39
C ASP A 624 29.36 -13.36 -5.50
N LYS A 625 29.92 -12.22 -5.10
CA LYS A 625 31.14 -12.17 -4.27
C LYS A 625 30.91 -12.63 -2.83
N GLN A 626 29.73 -12.42 -2.25
CA GLN A 626 29.43 -12.83 -0.87
C GLN A 626 29.29 -14.35 -0.79
N LEU A 627 28.70 -14.99 -1.80
CA LEU A 627 28.64 -16.45 -1.87
C LEU A 627 30.04 -17.08 -1.99
N ARG A 628 30.92 -16.51 -2.80
CA ARG A 628 32.33 -16.94 -2.86
C ARG A 628 33.06 -16.75 -1.53
N VAL A 629 32.91 -15.60 -0.86
CA VAL A 629 33.49 -15.34 0.48
C VAL A 629 33.01 -16.34 1.52
N ALA A 630 31.70 -16.57 1.64
CA ALA A 630 31.13 -17.50 2.61
C ALA A 630 31.61 -18.94 2.37
N THR A 631 31.70 -19.35 1.09
CA THR A 631 32.20 -20.67 0.71
C THR A 631 33.68 -20.85 1.06
N LEU A 632 34.52 -19.86 0.74
CA LEU A 632 35.94 -19.86 1.10
C LEU A 632 36.16 -19.84 2.62
N TRP A 633 35.33 -19.13 3.38
CA TRP A 633 35.42 -19.09 4.84
C TRP A 633 35.07 -20.44 5.48
N CYS A 634 34.04 -21.13 4.98
CA CYS A 634 33.74 -22.50 5.40
C CYS A 634 34.93 -23.45 5.14
N ILE A 635 35.53 -23.39 3.94
CA ILE A 635 36.71 -24.20 3.59
C ILE A 635 37.88 -23.91 4.55
N LEU A 636 38.17 -22.63 4.84
CA LEU A 636 39.26 -22.24 5.76
C LEU A 636 39.12 -22.85 7.15
N ASN A 637 37.91 -22.82 7.71
CA ASN A 637 37.65 -23.35 9.05
C ASN A 637 37.79 -24.89 9.07
N LEU A 638 37.38 -25.58 7.99
CA LEU A 638 37.55 -27.03 7.84
C LEU A 638 39.02 -27.47 7.78
N ILE A 639 39.87 -26.72 7.07
CA ILE A 639 41.29 -27.08 6.87
C ILE A 639 42.26 -26.36 7.82
N TYR A 640 41.75 -25.72 8.88
CA TYR A 640 42.58 -24.92 9.78
C TYR A 640 43.77 -25.74 10.32
N PRO A 641 45.03 -25.26 10.17
CA PRO A 641 46.22 -25.99 10.61
C PRO A 641 46.17 -26.34 12.09
N ASN A 642 46.86 -27.42 12.47
CA ASN A 642 46.86 -27.99 13.83
C ASN A 642 45.51 -28.58 14.28
N SER A 643 44.56 -28.79 13.36
CA SER A 643 43.39 -29.64 13.66
C SER A 643 43.62 -31.09 13.26
N GLU A 644 43.17 -32.03 14.10
CA GLU A 644 43.24 -33.46 13.80
C GLU A 644 42.52 -33.76 12.48
N SER A 645 42.98 -34.73 11.69
CA SER A 645 42.40 -35.07 10.37
C SER A 645 42.30 -33.93 9.33
N SER A 646 42.92 -32.77 9.57
CA SER A 646 42.99 -31.65 8.59
C SER A 646 43.52 -32.09 7.23
N SER A 647 44.62 -32.85 7.18
CA SER A 647 45.19 -33.42 5.95
C SER A 647 44.20 -34.33 5.22
N THR A 648 43.42 -35.13 5.95
CA THR A 648 42.35 -35.99 5.40
C THR A 648 41.23 -35.15 4.76
N ARG A 649 40.84 -34.04 5.39
CA ARG A 649 39.85 -33.10 4.83
C ARG A 649 40.38 -32.37 3.60
N VAL A 650 41.64 -31.93 3.61
CA VAL A 650 42.32 -31.36 2.42
C VAL A 650 42.30 -32.36 1.27
N ALA A 651 42.61 -33.65 1.52
CA ALA A 651 42.54 -34.70 0.51
C ALA A 651 41.12 -34.91 -0.04
N ARG A 652 40.08 -34.96 0.82
CA ARG A 652 38.66 -35.02 0.38
C ARG A 652 38.28 -33.82 -0.51
N LEU A 653 38.62 -32.60 -0.10
CA LEU A 653 38.35 -31.36 -0.86
C LEU A 653 39.12 -31.30 -2.18
N GLN A 654 40.36 -31.80 -2.22
CA GLN A 654 41.18 -31.88 -3.43
C GLN A 654 40.64 -32.92 -4.42
N ASN A 655 40.19 -34.09 -3.94
CA ASN A 655 39.56 -35.12 -4.75
C ASN A 655 38.20 -34.70 -5.33
N ALA A 656 37.46 -33.83 -4.61
CA ALA A 656 36.21 -33.23 -5.09
C ALA A 656 36.41 -32.02 -6.02
N GLY A 657 37.65 -31.70 -6.41
CA GLY A 657 37.97 -30.57 -7.29
C GLY A 657 37.91 -29.18 -6.65
N VAL A 658 37.50 -29.08 -5.37
CA VAL A 658 37.33 -27.80 -4.66
C VAL A 658 38.65 -27.03 -4.60
N ILE A 659 39.74 -27.68 -4.19
CA ILE A 659 41.07 -27.03 -4.13
C ILE A 659 41.58 -26.64 -5.53
N SER A 660 41.20 -27.38 -6.58
CA SER A 660 41.51 -26.99 -7.97
C SER A 660 40.77 -25.71 -8.38
N GLN A 661 39.50 -25.60 -8.00
CA GLN A 661 38.73 -24.37 -8.25
C GLN A 661 39.29 -23.19 -7.45
N VAL A 662 39.71 -23.39 -6.19
CA VAL A 662 40.37 -22.35 -5.38
C VAL A 662 41.67 -21.85 -6.04
N LYS A 663 42.50 -22.73 -6.60
CA LYS A 663 43.70 -22.34 -7.36
C LYS A 663 43.37 -21.41 -8.54
N ASN A 664 42.29 -21.68 -9.26
CA ASN A 664 41.82 -20.83 -10.36
C ASN A 664 41.34 -19.43 -9.91
N MET A 665 41.06 -19.24 -8.62
CA MET A 665 40.59 -17.98 -8.03
C MET A 665 41.70 -17.10 -7.45
N ILE A 666 42.99 -17.42 -7.67
CA ILE A 666 44.12 -16.63 -7.12
C ILE A 666 44.13 -15.17 -7.58
N ASN A 667 43.43 -14.87 -8.67
CA ASN A 667 43.22 -13.53 -9.23
C ASN A 667 41.74 -13.06 -9.16
N ASP A 668 40.96 -13.55 -8.19
CA ASP A 668 39.57 -13.10 -7.98
C ASP A 668 39.50 -11.55 -7.85
N PRO A 669 38.57 -10.87 -8.54
CA PRO A 669 38.44 -9.41 -8.47
C PRO A 669 37.99 -8.91 -7.08
N CYS A 670 37.41 -9.76 -6.23
CA CYS A 670 37.11 -9.42 -4.86
C CYS A 670 38.34 -9.65 -3.96
N LEU A 671 38.89 -8.58 -3.39
CA LEU A 671 40.03 -8.63 -2.46
C LEU A 671 39.82 -9.62 -1.29
N ASP A 672 38.59 -9.68 -0.78
CA ASP A 672 38.21 -10.54 0.35
C ASP A 672 38.21 -12.04 -0.02
N CYS A 673 37.83 -12.36 -1.26
CA CYS A 673 38.01 -13.69 -1.85
C CYS A 673 39.50 -13.97 -2.08
N LYS A 674 40.23 -13.04 -2.72
CA LYS A 674 41.65 -13.18 -3.06
C LYS A 674 42.54 -13.43 -1.83
N LEU A 675 42.24 -12.77 -0.71
CA LEU A 675 42.89 -13.03 0.58
C LEU A 675 42.62 -14.46 1.07
N ARG A 676 41.35 -14.87 1.14
CA ARG A 676 40.98 -16.22 1.61
C ARG A 676 41.50 -17.33 0.70
N VAL A 677 41.54 -17.12 -0.62
CA VAL A 677 42.15 -18.05 -1.57
C VAL A 677 43.62 -18.30 -1.22
N ARG A 678 44.39 -17.25 -0.92
CA ARG A 678 45.80 -17.40 -0.49
C ARG A 678 45.90 -18.19 0.80
N MET A 679 45.10 -17.84 1.82
CA MET A 679 45.06 -18.54 3.10
C MET A 679 44.68 -20.02 2.95
N VAL A 680 43.73 -20.37 2.07
CA VAL A 680 43.37 -21.77 1.80
C VAL A 680 44.55 -22.52 1.20
N LEU A 681 45.26 -21.92 0.24
CA LEU A 681 46.41 -22.55 -0.40
C LEU A 681 47.62 -22.68 0.54
N GLU A 682 47.83 -21.71 1.42
CA GLU A 682 48.83 -21.72 2.50
C GLU A 682 48.54 -22.85 3.49
N HIS A 683 47.32 -22.91 4.06
CA HIS A 683 46.91 -24.01 4.93
C HIS A 683 46.98 -25.39 4.25
N CYS A 684 46.74 -25.49 2.94
CA CYS A 684 46.93 -26.74 2.20
C CYS A 684 48.40 -27.20 2.15
N LEU A 685 49.37 -26.27 2.13
CA LEU A 685 50.80 -26.58 2.17
C LEU A 685 51.22 -27.00 3.59
N ASP A 686 50.76 -26.29 4.61
CA ASP A 686 51.07 -26.61 6.02
C ASP A 686 50.60 -28.01 6.40
N ASN A 687 49.35 -28.35 6.05
CA ASN A 687 48.77 -29.68 6.31
C ASN A 687 49.41 -30.79 5.45
N ALA A 688 50.02 -30.46 4.31
CA ALA A 688 50.80 -31.41 3.53
C ALA A 688 52.16 -31.68 4.20
N ALA A 689 52.84 -30.65 4.70
CA ALA A 689 54.10 -30.79 5.44
C ALA A 689 53.93 -31.57 6.76
N ALA A 690 52.82 -31.32 7.48
CA ALA A 690 52.49 -32.02 8.72
C ALA A 690 52.14 -33.51 8.52
N GLY A 691 51.68 -33.91 7.33
CA GLY A 691 51.34 -35.31 7.02
C GLY A 691 52.52 -36.22 6.66
N PHE A 692 53.75 -35.68 6.65
CA PHE A 692 55.00 -36.44 6.43
C PHE A 692 55.85 -36.58 7.71
N MET A 693 55.37 -36.08 8.85
CA MET A 693 55.94 -36.28 10.19
C MET A 693 55.05 -37.22 11.00
#